data_AF-A0A3D4PE73-F1
#
_entry.id   AF-A0A3D4PE73-F1
#
_cell.length_a   1.000
_cell.length_b   1.000
_cell.length_c   1.000
_cell.angle_alpha   90.00
_cell.angle_beta   90.00
_cell.angle_gamma   90.00
#
_symmetry.space_group_name_H-M   'P 1'
#
loop_
_entity.id
_entity.type
_entity.pdbx_description
1 polymer ?
#
loop_
_entity_poly.entity_id
_entity_poly.type
_entity_poly.pdbx_seq_one_letter_code
_entity_poly.pdbx_strand_id
1 'polypeptide(L)'
;MTDKRRFVGFSGKMGSRFMISWDDFMKVVRESVIVFTRECTVRENLNKNERPIQGVTRLFGQVIRRWINTPSRSRQNEAAATETIDGSLFTRWLRRRAPKLQPAFAHRPLQSIRLEERRLLSVTAGVAGNMLLISSDGLGDVNETVNVNVDYMTGKLTLTDDLFNPIEIDMQPDVDLTSITNGIQFDLGDGNDVINFEVIQDLSISVSDDAGVGAGTDTVNITGLNTITGDSLTIDAESISLAGDILLTNDFMVTGDTTLSMSTTLTSVNGSINFQGDLDGDAGTETLMIDAAGAVTVSGSITDVSSLTIDTDASISLNSLTLSTDDGTLDLMAGTSVNISGTISGYQTIDVDATTTVDFLSSVSNASTGAGSHLNVAGSDVFFASSIDQFETVSIDAGTEVDFHGNLANVGFFELVGAGDTRFSGTNPQTVAATDLDIQNTLIVDQNLQFDITNEASFTDIQATLVDSRNLTINAAEIGIQSLTGLNSIVLSAVAVGPTDGNINVTGDTTNINALSSSATREINFGGTITGTDNGQFAITAATDVHLNQNSGSLTGFTSVAVTASGVTRFTGDVTTSGSFTTDAAGSTQFDAVSLDVGSADFADNVVIATSLTIDADTNVDFGGSLTGQDGTQSLNLASVADATFTGAVSGLSSITITSTGDVDFQNTVTGTAAGQLDIVSAQNVTFADTLTTFALVDITNSTSLRFSGDVSGLDVLSVEGAGTLFFNTANVTVDAFDLTNDVVLEQSLQLSVMGDVNFLGSIDSDADMNQETLTIVDADNLTFTGGLSNLDGLNATATNDITFPAEITGIESLTLNAGNAISFTESI
;
A
#
# COMPACT_ATOMS: atom_id res chain seq x y z
N MET A 1 -77.53 33.92 82.97
CA MET A 1 -77.93 32.50 83.12
C MET A 1 -79.07 32.18 82.17
N THR A 2 -78.78 31.52 81.05
CA THR A 2 -79.62 30.53 80.34
C THR A 2 -78.83 30.06 79.13
N ASP A 3 -77.97 29.08 79.38
CA ASP A 3 -77.15 28.37 78.41
C ASP A 3 -78.07 27.38 77.65
N LYS A 4 -78.34 27.63 76.37
CA LYS A 4 -79.22 26.78 75.53
C LYS A 4 -78.41 25.58 75.01
N ARG A 5 -78.24 24.55 75.85
CA ARG A 5 -77.70 23.25 75.38
C ARG A 5 -78.73 22.56 74.48
N ARG A 6 -78.33 22.26 73.24
CA ARG A 6 -79.12 21.47 72.29
C ARG A 6 -78.89 19.98 72.58
N PHE A 7 -79.97 19.21 72.73
CA PHE A 7 -79.92 17.77 72.96
C PHE A 7 -80.47 17.03 71.73
N VAL A 8 -79.89 15.88 71.41
CA VAL A 8 -80.42 14.97 70.37
C VAL A 8 -81.07 13.78 71.07
N GLY A 9 -82.35 13.54 70.78
CA GLY A 9 -83.10 12.41 71.33
C GLY A 9 -83.21 11.28 70.32
N PHE A 10 -82.88 10.06 70.74
CA PHE A 10 -83.13 8.83 69.97
C PHE A 10 -84.21 8.01 70.67
N SER A 11 -85.21 7.51 69.92
CA SER A 11 -86.20 6.57 70.45
C SER A 11 -85.93 5.15 69.96
N GLY A 12 -85.61 4.25 70.89
CA GLY A 12 -85.54 2.81 70.63
C GLY A 12 -86.92 2.14 70.67
N LYS A 13 -87.05 0.99 69.98
CA LYS A 13 -88.28 0.19 69.84
C LYS A 13 -88.86 -0.40 71.14
N MET A 14 -88.32 -0.06 72.31
CA MET A 14 -88.81 -0.50 73.63
C MET A 14 -88.84 0.65 74.67
N GLY A 15 -89.31 1.84 74.28
CA GLY A 15 -89.80 2.84 75.22
C GLY A 15 -88.77 3.59 76.08
N SER A 16 -87.48 3.30 75.98
CA SER A 16 -86.42 4.07 76.65
C SER A 16 -85.95 5.27 75.79
N ARG A 17 -85.93 6.47 76.39
CA ARG A 17 -85.40 7.70 75.81
C ARG A 17 -84.02 7.98 76.41
N PHE A 18 -83.00 8.10 75.57
CA PHE A 18 -81.68 8.60 75.96
C PHE A 18 -81.47 9.99 75.34
N MET A 19 -80.92 10.93 76.13
CA MET A 19 -80.54 12.27 75.69
C MET A 19 -79.03 12.41 75.87
N ILE A 20 -78.33 12.70 74.77
CA ILE A 20 -76.91 13.08 74.77
C ILE A 20 -76.80 14.56 74.38
N SER A 21 -75.83 15.26 74.96
CA SER A 21 -75.56 16.66 74.59
C SER A 21 -74.95 16.71 73.17
N TRP A 22 -75.28 17.74 72.40
CA TRP A 22 -74.75 17.92 71.04
C TRP A 22 -73.21 17.95 71.00
N ASP A 23 -72.60 18.48 72.06
CA ASP A 23 -71.14 18.60 72.16
C ASP A 23 -70.47 17.24 72.43
N ASP A 24 -71.10 16.36 73.20
CA ASP A 24 -70.61 14.98 73.41
C ASP A 24 -70.78 14.11 72.16
N PHE A 25 -71.87 14.28 71.40
CA PHE A 25 -72.06 13.60 70.11
C PHE A 25 -70.99 14.00 69.09
N MET A 26 -70.69 15.30 68.98
CA MET A 26 -69.67 15.80 68.06
C MET A 26 -68.24 15.46 68.50
N LYS A 27 -68.00 15.15 69.78
CA LYS A 27 -66.71 14.67 70.29
C LYS A 27 -66.44 13.23 69.86
N VAL A 28 -67.42 12.34 69.99
CA VAL A 28 -67.34 10.95 69.51
C VAL A 28 -67.13 10.87 68.00
N VAL A 29 -67.76 11.76 67.23
CA VAL A 29 -67.59 11.82 65.76
C VAL A 29 -66.21 12.39 65.36
N ARG A 30 -65.62 13.31 66.14
CA ARG A 30 -64.30 13.90 65.86
C ARG A 30 -63.12 12.99 66.23
N GLU A 31 -63.28 12.12 67.23
CA GLU A 31 -62.21 11.24 67.73
C GLU A 31 -62.23 9.83 67.09
N SER A 32 -63.19 9.54 66.21
CA SER A 32 -63.26 8.26 65.50
C SER A 32 -62.44 8.29 64.20
N VAL A 33 -61.22 7.77 64.25
CA VAL A 33 -60.45 7.40 63.04
C VAL A 33 -61.02 6.08 62.51
N ILE A 34 -61.64 6.10 61.32
CA ILE A 34 -62.14 4.88 60.66
C ILE A 34 -61.09 4.46 59.62
N VAL A 35 -60.33 3.42 59.95
CA VAL A 35 -59.40 2.74 59.04
C VAL A 35 -60.17 1.62 58.34
N PHE A 36 -60.16 1.58 57.01
CA PHE A 36 -60.73 0.47 56.23
C PHE A 36 -59.58 -0.39 55.69
N THR A 37 -59.40 -1.60 56.24
CA THR A 37 -58.60 -2.65 55.63
C THR A 37 -59.52 -3.75 55.08
N ARG A 38 -59.10 -4.45 54.02
CA ARG A 38 -59.91 -5.43 53.28
C ARG A 38 -60.28 -6.70 54.06
N GLU A 39 -59.81 -6.88 55.29
CA GLU A 39 -60.12 -8.06 56.12
C GLU A 39 -60.77 -7.66 57.45
N CYS A 40 -62.07 -7.89 57.57
CA CYS A 40 -62.82 -7.54 58.77
C CYS A 40 -62.83 -8.70 59.78
N THR A 41 -61.81 -8.74 60.65
CA THR A 41 -61.88 -9.46 61.93
C THR A 41 -61.79 -8.43 63.07
N VAL A 42 -62.92 -8.10 63.69
CA VAL A 42 -62.94 -7.13 64.79
C VAL A 42 -62.43 -7.80 66.07
N ARG A 43 -61.16 -7.57 66.43
CA ARG A 43 -60.69 -7.66 67.82
C ARG A 43 -60.84 -6.28 68.47
N GLU A 44 -61.76 -6.16 69.42
CA GLU A 44 -61.89 -4.96 70.25
C GLU A 44 -60.79 -4.93 71.31
N ASN A 45 -59.90 -3.94 71.26
CA ASN A 45 -58.98 -3.59 72.33
C ASN A 45 -59.40 -2.20 72.87
N LEU A 46 -60.38 -2.16 73.78
CA LEU A 46 -60.70 -0.93 74.53
C LEU A 46 -61.02 -1.24 75.99
N ASN A 47 -60.50 -0.36 76.84
CA ASN A 47 -60.44 -0.43 78.30
C ASN A 47 -61.79 -0.71 78.99
N LYS A 48 -61.71 -1.46 80.10
CA LYS A 48 -62.82 -1.78 81.01
C LYS A 48 -63.41 -0.50 81.61
N ASN A 49 -64.52 -0.01 81.05
CA ASN A 49 -65.71 0.53 81.74
C ASN A 49 -66.51 1.44 80.80
N GLU A 50 -67.26 0.88 79.85
CA GLU A 50 -68.44 1.52 79.22
C GLU A 50 -69.17 0.49 78.35
N ARG A 51 -70.52 0.42 78.40
CA ARG A 51 -71.34 -0.60 77.71
C ARG A 51 -71.64 -0.17 76.26
N PRO A 52 -71.70 -1.11 75.28
CA PRO A 52 -71.81 -0.77 73.85
C PRO A 52 -73.23 -0.37 73.42
N ILE A 53 -73.35 0.70 72.62
CA ILE A 53 -74.59 1.07 71.90
C ILE A 53 -74.62 0.31 70.56
N GLN A 54 -75.22 -0.88 70.55
CA GLN A 54 -75.34 -1.80 69.40
C GLN A 54 -76.22 -1.30 68.21
N GLY A 55 -76.50 -0.01 68.09
CA GLY A 55 -77.49 0.53 67.15
C GLY A 55 -76.96 1.06 65.81
N VAL A 56 -75.71 1.55 65.77
CA VAL A 56 -75.20 2.35 64.63
C VAL A 56 -74.51 1.46 63.57
N THR A 57 -73.94 0.33 63.98
CA THR A 57 -73.23 -0.62 63.11
C THR A 57 -74.16 -1.39 62.15
N ARG A 58 -75.44 -1.54 62.50
CA ARG A 58 -76.39 -2.37 61.75
C ARG A 58 -77.05 -1.66 60.56
N LEU A 59 -77.11 -0.32 60.56
CA LEU A 59 -77.68 0.45 59.44
C LEU A 59 -76.67 0.66 58.30
N PHE A 60 -75.39 0.88 58.63
CA PHE A 60 -74.32 1.03 57.64
C PHE A 60 -73.92 -0.29 56.98
N GLY A 61 -73.91 -1.40 57.74
CA GLY A 61 -73.65 -2.74 57.18
C GLY A 61 -74.73 -3.25 56.21
N GLN A 62 -75.96 -2.71 56.24
CA GLN A 62 -77.03 -3.09 55.31
C GLN A 62 -76.99 -2.33 53.97
N VAL A 63 -76.39 -1.14 53.92
CA VAL A 63 -76.25 -0.37 52.67
C VAL A 63 -75.15 -0.97 51.78
N ILE A 64 -74.04 -1.39 52.38
CA ILE A 64 -72.91 -2.00 51.67
C ILE A 64 -73.24 -3.41 51.16
N ARG A 65 -73.92 -4.24 51.97
CA ARG A 65 -74.36 -5.59 51.54
C ARG A 65 -75.39 -5.61 50.41
N ARG A 66 -76.10 -4.50 50.17
CA ARG A 66 -77.12 -4.40 49.11
C ARG A 66 -76.56 -3.87 47.80
N TRP A 67 -75.40 -3.23 47.82
CA TRP A 67 -74.69 -2.76 46.62
C TRP A 67 -73.82 -3.87 46.00
N ILE A 68 -73.25 -4.74 46.84
CA ILE A 68 -72.41 -5.89 46.44
C ILE A 68 -73.22 -7.04 45.79
N ASN A 69 -74.54 -7.13 45.97
CA ASN A 69 -75.35 -8.32 45.61
C ASN A 69 -76.40 -8.09 44.50
N THR A 70 -76.12 -7.30 43.46
CA THR A 70 -77.01 -7.22 42.28
C THR A 70 -76.38 -7.94 41.09
N PRO A 71 -76.90 -9.09 40.61
CA PRO A 71 -76.30 -9.83 39.51
C PRO A 71 -76.81 -9.41 38.12
N SER A 72 -75.84 -9.13 37.24
CA SER A 72 -75.77 -9.40 35.79
C SER A 72 -76.51 -8.50 34.78
N ARG A 73 -75.75 -7.97 33.81
CA ARG A 73 -75.71 -8.45 32.40
C ARG A 73 -74.71 -7.66 31.54
N SER A 74 -73.49 -8.19 31.42
CA SER A 74 -72.75 -8.43 30.16
C SER A 74 -71.28 -8.70 30.51
N ARG A 75 -70.89 -9.97 30.50
CA ARG A 75 -69.48 -10.35 30.39
C ARG A 75 -69.10 -10.14 28.93
N GLN A 76 -68.25 -9.17 28.66
CA GLN A 76 -67.12 -9.22 27.73
C GLN A 76 -66.42 -7.86 27.77
N ASN A 77 -65.09 -7.92 27.76
CA ASN A 77 -64.10 -6.86 27.91
C ASN A 77 -63.67 -6.62 29.37
N GLU A 78 -62.65 -7.39 29.76
CA GLU A 78 -61.70 -7.04 30.80
C GLU A 78 -60.91 -5.82 30.33
N ALA A 79 -61.17 -4.68 30.97
CA ALA A 79 -60.32 -3.51 31.00
C ALA A 79 -60.69 -2.77 32.30
N ALA A 80 -59.69 -2.31 33.04
CA ALA A 80 -59.84 -1.61 34.30
C ALA A 80 -60.88 -0.49 34.19
N ALA A 81 -62.04 -0.66 34.83
CA ALA A 81 -63.01 0.41 34.96
C ALA A 81 -62.56 1.34 36.08
N THR A 82 -61.91 2.46 35.72
CA THR A 82 -61.76 3.62 36.58
C THR A 82 -63.16 4.19 36.85
N GLU A 83 -63.87 3.70 37.87
CA GLU A 83 -65.13 4.32 38.31
C GLU A 83 -64.82 5.66 38.99
N THR A 84 -64.79 6.71 38.17
CA THR A 84 -64.88 8.09 38.66
C THR A 84 -66.23 8.24 39.34
N ILE A 85 -66.25 8.42 40.66
CA ILE A 85 -67.49 8.66 41.41
C ILE A 85 -68.08 9.99 40.94
N ASP A 86 -69.09 9.92 40.07
CA ASP A 86 -69.84 11.10 39.63
C ASP A 86 -70.58 11.72 40.82
N GLY A 87 -70.01 12.83 41.33
CA GLY A 87 -70.58 13.62 42.43
C GLY A 87 -72.01 14.11 42.17
N SER A 88 -72.49 14.03 40.92
CA SER A 88 -73.86 14.37 40.55
C SER A 88 -74.89 13.42 41.18
N LEU A 89 -74.59 12.12 41.35
CA LEU A 89 -75.53 11.10 41.82
C LEU A 89 -75.69 11.11 43.35
N PHE A 90 -74.61 11.33 44.10
CA PHE A 90 -74.64 11.51 45.55
C PHE A 90 -75.41 12.80 45.93
N THR A 91 -75.21 13.87 45.17
CA THR A 91 -75.95 15.13 45.33
C THR A 91 -77.43 14.98 44.95
N ARG A 92 -77.76 14.13 43.98
CA ARG A 92 -79.15 13.80 43.60
C ARG A 92 -79.85 12.94 44.65
N TRP A 93 -79.12 12.05 45.33
CA TRP A 93 -79.61 11.26 46.45
C TRP A 93 -79.89 12.14 47.69
N LEU A 94 -78.99 13.06 48.04
CA LEU A 94 -79.18 14.06 49.09
C LEU A 94 -80.38 14.98 48.82
N ARG A 95 -80.59 15.40 47.56
CA ARG A 95 -81.74 16.22 47.14
C ARG A 95 -83.10 15.55 47.33
N ARG A 96 -83.20 14.21 47.29
CA ARG A 96 -84.49 13.48 47.31
C ARG A 96 -84.91 12.98 48.69
N ARG A 97 -84.02 12.83 49.67
CA ARG A 97 -84.37 12.20 50.97
C ARG A 97 -84.05 13.01 52.24
N ALA A 98 -83.30 14.12 52.16
CA ALA A 98 -83.02 14.95 53.33
C ALA A 98 -82.84 16.46 52.99
N PRO A 99 -83.91 17.18 52.61
CA PRO A 99 -83.83 18.57 52.15
C PRO A 99 -83.38 19.60 53.20
N LYS A 100 -83.23 19.22 54.49
CA LYS A 100 -82.89 20.13 55.59
C LYS A 100 -81.39 20.17 55.96
N LEU A 101 -80.52 19.46 55.24
CA LEU A 101 -79.07 19.42 55.49
C LEU A 101 -78.25 20.35 54.57
N GLN A 102 -78.91 21.23 53.81
CA GLN A 102 -78.28 22.07 52.78
C GLN A 102 -77.20 23.09 53.24
N PRO A 103 -77.14 23.63 54.47
CA PRO A 103 -76.14 24.68 54.74
C PRO A 103 -74.74 24.19 55.14
N ALA A 104 -74.53 22.90 55.43
CA ALA A 104 -73.31 22.45 56.11
C ALA A 104 -72.17 21.99 55.18
N PHE A 105 -72.41 21.85 53.88
CA PHE A 105 -71.41 21.32 52.92
C PHE A 105 -71.05 22.30 51.79
N ALA A 106 -71.55 23.53 51.81
CA ALA A 106 -71.34 24.50 50.73
C ALA A 106 -70.05 25.35 50.85
N HIS A 107 -69.28 25.21 51.93
CA HIS A 107 -68.06 26.01 52.14
C HIS A 107 -66.93 25.15 52.68
N ARG A 108 -66.24 24.46 51.77
CA ARG A 108 -64.80 24.17 51.80
C ARG A 108 -64.47 23.34 50.55
N PRO A 109 -63.52 23.75 49.70
CA PRO A 109 -63.00 22.84 48.69
C PRO A 109 -62.41 21.65 49.45
N LEU A 110 -62.78 20.43 49.06
CA LEU A 110 -62.06 19.25 49.48
C LEU A 110 -60.63 19.43 48.98
N GLN A 111 -59.69 19.76 49.88
CA GLN A 111 -58.29 19.51 49.60
C GLN A 111 -58.20 18.02 49.32
N SER A 112 -57.85 17.67 48.09
CA SER A 112 -57.40 16.34 47.74
C SER A 112 -56.20 16.05 48.64
N ILE A 113 -56.43 15.29 49.72
CA ILE A 113 -55.34 14.57 50.35
C ILE A 113 -54.97 13.52 49.31
N ARG A 114 -53.90 13.80 48.56
CA ARG A 114 -53.19 12.80 47.77
C ARG A 114 -52.75 11.77 48.80
N LEU A 115 -53.47 10.64 48.87
CA LEU A 115 -52.88 9.43 49.41
C LEU A 115 -51.73 9.16 48.46
N GLU A 116 -50.51 9.47 48.90
CA GLU A 116 -49.35 8.72 48.44
C GLU A 116 -49.64 7.28 48.86
N GLU A 117 -50.37 6.56 48.00
CA GLU A 117 -50.19 5.13 47.92
C GLU A 117 -48.69 4.94 47.80
N ARG A 118 -48.12 4.13 48.69
CA ARG A 118 -46.81 3.53 48.46
C ARG A 118 -46.93 2.89 47.08
N ARG A 119 -46.45 3.58 46.04
CA ARG A 119 -46.36 3.04 44.69
C ARG A 119 -45.34 1.93 44.83
N LEU A 120 -45.84 0.73 45.07
CA LEU A 120 -45.12 -0.49 44.73
C LEU A 120 -44.85 -0.33 43.24
N LEU A 121 -43.57 -0.34 42.86
CA LEU A 121 -43.14 -0.53 41.49
C LEU A 121 -44.01 -1.65 40.90
N SER A 122 -44.83 -1.35 39.91
CA SER A 122 -45.85 -2.27 39.41
C SER A 122 -45.28 -3.16 38.33
N VAL A 123 -44.25 -3.92 38.69
CA VAL A 123 -43.70 -4.95 37.80
C VAL A 123 -44.65 -6.14 37.78
N THR A 124 -45.19 -6.48 36.60
CA THR A 124 -45.96 -7.71 36.41
C THR A 124 -45.01 -8.82 36.04
N ALA A 125 -44.94 -9.88 36.85
CA ALA A 125 -44.10 -11.03 36.56
C ALA A 125 -44.90 -12.34 36.57
N GLY A 126 -44.58 -13.25 35.64
CA GLY A 126 -45.27 -14.52 35.47
C GLY A 126 -44.42 -15.59 34.78
N VAL A 127 -44.65 -16.85 35.14
CA VAL A 127 -43.97 -17.99 34.50
C VAL A 127 -44.84 -18.54 33.38
N ALA A 128 -44.33 -18.50 32.14
CA ALA A 128 -44.99 -19.05 30.97
C ALA A 128 -44.04 -20.03 30.26
N GLY A 129 -44.43 -21.31 30.18
CA GLY A 129 -43.68 -22.31 29.41
C GLY A 129 -42.21 -22.49 29.81
N ASN A 130 -41.89 -22.45 31.11
CA ASN A 130 -40.54 -22.51 31.71
C ASN A 130 -39.65 -21.28 31.46
N MET A 131 -40.24 -20.15 31.06
CA MET A 131 -39.61 -18.83 30.97
C MET A 131 -40.24 -17.90 32.02
N LEU A 132 -39.44 -17.05 32.66
CA LEU A 132 -39.93 -15.99 33.53
C LEU A 132 -40.05 -14.70 32.73
N LEU A 133 -41.27 -14.16 32.64
CA LEU A 133 -41.54 -12.87 32.00
C LEU A 133 -41.70 -11.81 33.09
N ILE A 134 -41.05 -10.66 32.92
CA ILE A 134 -41.06 -9.49 33.79
C ILE A 134 -41.40 -8.29 32.89
N SER A 135 -42.52 -7.61 33.12
CA SER A 135 -42.95 -6.46 32.31
C SER A 135 -43.42 -5.29 33.18
N SER A 136 -43.30 -4.06 32.67
CA SER A 136 -44.00 -2.89 33.22
C SER A 136 -45.53 -3.06 33.08
N ASP A 137 -46.32 -2.38 33.93
CA ASP A 137 -47.77 -2.54 33.94
C ASP A 137 -48.55 -1.60 33.02
N GLY A 138 -47.98 -1.10 31.92
CA GLY A 138 -48.71 -0.53 30.77
C GLY A 138 -49.84 0.47 31.08
N LEU A 139 -49.80 1.16 32.22
CA LEU A 139 -50.80 2.11 32.70
C LEU A 139 -50.20 3.53 32.80
N GLY A 140 -49.47 3.96 31.77
CA GLY A 140 -48.89 5.31 31.66
C GLY A 140 -47.73 5.48 32.64
N ASP A 141 -46.54 5.14 32.15
CA ASP A 141 -45.42 4.69 32.98
C ASP A 141 -44.67 5.79 33.76
N VAL A 142 -43.91 5.37 34.78
CA VAL A 142 -43.14 6.25 35.68
C VAL A 142 -41.77 5.66 35.98
N ASN A 143 -40.77 5.96 35.12
CA ASN A 143 -39.34 5.73 35.32
C ASN A 143 -38.99 4.74 36.45
N GLU A 144 -38.87 3.47 36.11
CA GLU A 144 -38.59 2.40 37.03
C GLU A 144 -37.07 2.16 37.16
N THR A 145 -36.63 1.65 38.31
CA THR A 145 -35.25 1.17 38.49
C THR A 145 -35.28 -0.17 39.18
N VAL A 146 -34.69 -1.18 38.53
CA VAL A 146 -34.69 -2.57 38.99
C VAL A 146 -33.26 -3.09 39.04
N ASN A 147 -32.80 -3.46 40.23
CA ASN A 147 -31.56 -4.23 40.37
C ASN A 147 -31.88 -5.72 40.36
N VAL A 148 -31.18 -6.46 39.50
CA VAL A 148 -31.37 -7.87 39.22
C VAL A 148 -30.15 -8.65 39.70
N ASN A 149 -30.38 -9.63 40.56
CA ASN A 149 -29.36 -10.58 41.02
C ASN A 149 -29.87 -12.01 40.84
N VAL A 150 -29.22 -12.76 39.94
CA VAL A 150 -29.49 -14.16 39.64
C VAL A 150 -28.36 -15.01 40.23
N ASP A 151 -28.64 -15.67 41.35
CA ASP A 151 -27.68 -16.56 42.01
C ASP A 151 -28.13 -18.02 41.88
N TYR A 152 -27.48 -18.75 40.96
CA TYR A 152 -27.77 -20.15 40.72
C TYR A 152 -27.29 -21.07 41.86
N MET A 153 -26.26 -20.65 42.63
CA MET A 153 -25.77 -21.42 43.79
C MET A 153 -26.78 -21.43 44.93
N THR A 154 -27.56 -20.36 45.09
CA THR A 154 -28.68 -20.31 46.03
C THR A 154 -30.04 -20.62 45.38
N GLY A 155 -30.09 -20.73 44.05
CA GLY A 155 -31.28 -21.07 43.25
C GLY A 155 -32.32 -19.94 43.22
N LYS A 156 -31.90 -18.69 43.39
CA LYS A 156 -32.79 -17.55 43.63
C LYS A 156 -32.52 -16.40 42.68
N LEU A 157 -33.60 -15.85 42.10
CA LEU A 157 -33.63 -14.51 41.54
C LEU A 157 -34.12 -13.53 42.60
N THR A 158 -33.35 -12.45 42.80
CA THR A 158 -33.71 -11.32 43.66
C THR A 158 -33.88 -10.07 42.80
N LEU A 159 -35.01 -9.38 42.95
CA LEU A 159 -35.26 -8.09 42.32
C LEU A 159 -35.37 -7.02 43.42
N THR A 160 -34.74 -5.86 43.24
CA THR A 160 -34.84 -4.74 44.20
C THR A 160 -35.02 -3.39 43.50
N ASP A 161 -35.60 -2.41 44.21
CA ASP A 161 -35.72 -1.02 43.73
C ASP A 161 -34.40 -0.23 43.85
N ASP A 162 -34.41 1.05 43.46
CA ASP A 162 -33.30 2.01 43.57
C ASP A 162 -32.72 2.18 44.99
N LEU A 163 -33.50 1.84 46.02
CA LEU A 163 -33.11 1.87 47.43
C LEU A 163 -32.80 0.48 47.99
N PHE A 164 -32.67 -0.53 47.12
CA PHE A 164 -32.42 -1.94 47.44
C PHE A 164 -33.54 -2.64 48.24
N ASN A 165 -34.78 -2.14 48.18
CA ASN A 165 -35.92 -2.83 48.77
C ASN A 165 -36.38 -3.98 47.84
N PRO A 166 -36.72 -5.17 48.36
CA PRO A 166 -37.20 -6.29 47.55
C PRO A 166 -38.48 -5.96 46.76
N ILE A 167 -38.49 -6.31 45.48
CA ILE A 167 -39.67 -6.29 44.60
C ILE A 167 -40.28 -7.70 44.65
N GLU A 168 -41.51 -7.81 45.16
CA GLU A 168 -42.19 -9.09 45.30
C GLU A 168 -42.83 -9.55 43.97
N ILE A 169 -42.48 -10.76 43.52
CA ILE A 169 -43.14 -11.46 42.40
C ILE A 169 -44.07 -12.53 42.96
N ASP A 170 -45.35 -12.52 42.58
CA ASP A 170 -46.36 -13.49 43.08
C ASP A 170 -46.35 -13.66 44.62
N MET A 171 -46.19 -12.54 45.34
CA MET A 171 -46.10 -12.49 46.81
C MET A 171 -44.90 -13.25 47.40
N GLN A 172 -43.85 -13.52 46.62
CA GLN A 172 -42.56 -14.01 47.08
C GLN A 172 -41.46 -12.99 46.75
N PRO A 173 -40.54 -12.71 47.68
CA PRO A 173 -39.41 -11.80 47.42
C PRO A 173 -38.32 -12.44 46.53
N ASP A 174 -38.29 -13.77 46.43
CA ASP A 174 -37.32 -14.53 45.65
C ASP A 174 -38.06 -15.53 44.74
N VAL A 175 -37.61 -15.69 43.49
CA VAL A 175 -38.13 -16.72 42.57
C VAL A 175 -37.18 -17.92 42.53
N ASP A 176 -37.72 -19.14 42.66
CA ASP A 176 -36.97 -20.40 42.56
C ASP A 176 -36.63 -20.70 41.09
N LEU A 177 -35.34 -20.64 40.79
CA LEU A 177 -34.79 -20.78 39.44
C LEU A 177 -34.81 -22.23 38.92
N THR A 178 -35.01 -23.24 39.79
CA THR A 178 -34.92 -24.67 39.39
C THR A 178 -35.97 -25.12 38.38
N SER A 179 -37.02 -24.31 38.16
CA SER A 179 -38.10 -24.58 37.21
C SER A 179 -38.02 -23.77 35.90
N ILE A 180 -37.08 -22.83 35.83
CA ILE A 180 -36.87 -21.93 34.70
C ILE A 180 -35.72 -22.50 33.88
N THR A 181 -36.02 -22.95 32.66
CA THR A 181 -35.03 -23.56 31.74
C THR A 181 -34.86 -22.79 30.45
N ASN A 182 -35.77 -21.85 30.16
CA ASN A 182 -35.82 -21.10 28.90
C ASN A 182 -35.42 -19.62 29.08
N GLY A 183 -34.88 -19.26 30.25
CA GLY A 183 -34.39 -17.92 30.54
C GLY A 183 -35.39 -16.96 31.19
N ILE A 184 -34.97 -15.71 31.30
CA ILE A 184 -35.70 -14.57 31.88
C ILE A 184 -35.85 -13.50 30.79
N GLN A 185 -37.07 -13.00 30.61
CA GLN A 185 -37.35 -11.88 29.72
C GLN A 185 -37.80 -10.65 30.52
N PHE A 186 -37.17 -9.51 30.26
CA PHE A 186 -37.58 -8.19 30.72
C PHE A 186 -38.18 -7.41 29.55
N ASP A 187 -39.30 -6.75 29.79
CA ASP A 187 -39.97 -5.85 28.86
C ASP A 187 -40.03 -4.46 29.52
N LEU A 188 -39.32 -3.49 28.93
CA LEU A 188 -39.13 -2.16 29.51
C LEU A 188 -40.42 -1.32 29.37
N GLY A 189 -41.03 -1.30 28.18
CA GLY A 189 -42.26 -0.53 27.95
C GLY A 189 -41.94 0.91 27.54
N ASP A 190 -42.87 1.85 27.76
CA ASP A 190 -42.76 3.23 27.24
C ASP A 190 -42.14 4.24 28.24
N GLY A 191 -41.62 3.75 29.38
CA GLY A 191 -40.98 4.51 30.45
C GLY A 191 -39.50 4.80 30.20
N ASN A 192 -38.88 5.63 31.06
CA ASN A 192 -37.41 5.74 31.09
C ASN A 192 -36.89 4.87 32.24
N ASP A 193 -36.59 3.62 31.94
CA ASP A 193 -36.34 2.57 32.91
C ASP A 193 -34.86 2.23 33.02
N VAL A 194 -34.46 1.76 34.21
CA VAL A 194 -33.07 1.38 34.49
C VAL A 194 -33.02 -0.04 35.02
N ILE A 195 -32.33 -0.93 34.33
CA ILE A 195 -32.03 -2.28 34.81
C ILE A 195 -30.56 -2.39 35.17
N ASN A 196 -30.26 -2.77 36.42
CA ASN A 196 -28.90 -3.02 36.87
C ASN A 196 -28.70 -4.52 37.11
N PHE A 197 -27.83 -5.17 36.33
CA PHE A 197 -27.41 -6.55 36.55
C PHE A 197 -26.12 -6.58 37.38
N GLU A 198 -26.18 -7.17 38.57
CA GLU A 198 -25.00 -7.32 39.45
C GLU A 198 -24.36 -8.71 39.34
N VAL A 199 -25.16 -9.76 39.16
CA VAL A 199 -24.72 -11.16 38.96
C VAL A 199 -25.74 -11.88 38.07
N ILE A 200 -25.25 -12.56 37.03
CA ILE A 200 -26.01 -13.53 36.23
C ILE A 200 -25.27 -14.86 36.28
N GLN A 201 -26.00 -15.98 36.45
CA GLN A 201 -25.45 -17.34 36.39
C GLN A 201 -26.40 -18.28 35.63
N ASP A 202 -25.88 -18.95 34.59
CA ASP A 202 -26.41 -20.16 33.93
C ASP A 202 -27.81 -20.05 33.27
N LEU A 203 -28.29 -18.84 32.96
CA LEU A 203 -29.57 -18.61 32.29
C LEU A 203 -29.42 -17.73 31.04
N SER A 204 -30.36 -17.88 30.11
CA SER A 204 -30.55 -16.92 29.03
C SER A 204 -31.31 -15.70 29.55
N ILE A 205 -30.86 -14.49 29.22
CA ILE A 205 -31.57 -13.24 29.55
C ILE A 205 -31.88 -12.49 28.26
N SER A 206 -33.12 -12.04 28.11
CA SER A 206 -33.50 -11.12 27.04
C SER A 206 -34.18 -9.88 27.61
N VAL A 207 -33.70 -8.69 27.29
CA VAL A 207 -34.38 -7.42 27.55
C VAL A 207 -34.93 -6.92 26.23
N SER A 208 -36.21 -6.55 26.18
CA SER A 208 -36.87 -5.99 25.01
C SER A 208 -37.43 -4.60 25.31
N ASP A 209 -37.32 -3.73 24.32
CA ASP A 209 -37.79 -2.35 24.35
C ASP A 209 -38.89 -2.10 23.29
N ASP A 210 -39.67 -1.02 23.44
CA ASP A 210 -40.79 -0.66 22.62
C ASP A 210 -40.43 0.31 21.46
N ALA A 211 -40.49 -0.17 20.23
CA ALA A 211 -40.20 0.69 19.07
C ALA A 211 -41.34 1.72 18.81
N GLY A 212 -41.21 2.97 19.28
CA GLY A 212 -42.30 3.95 19.13
C GLY A 212 -42.02 5.44 19.39
N VAL A 213 -42.88 6.32 18.85
CA VAL A 213 -42.89 7.75 19.18
C VAL A 213 -43.58 7.93 20.53
N GLY A 214 -42.79 8.06 21.60
CA GLY A 214 -43.26 8.09 22.98
C GLY A 214 -42.59 7.06 23.88
N ALA A 215 -41.74 6.18 23.32
CA ALA A 215 -40.78 5.38 24.07
C ALA A 215 -39.92 6.28 24.94
N GLY A 216 -39.61 5.84 26.15
CA GLY A 216 -38.72 6.58 27.02
C GLY A 216 -37.27 6.39 26.61
N THR A 217 -36.36 6.62 27.54
CA THR A 217 -34.93 6.36 27.32
C THR A 217 -34.50 5.36 28.38
N ASP A 218 -34.29 4.13 27.96
CA ASP A 218 -33.98 3.03 28.83
C ASP A 218 -32.48 2.83 28.98
N THR A 219 -32.09 2.34 30.15
CA THR A 219 -30.69 2.11 30.50
C THR A 219 -30.51 0.73 31.08
N VAL A 220 -29.60 -0.06 30.52
CA VAL A 220 -29.20 -1.37 31.07
C VAL A 220 -27.75 -1.31 31.52
N ASN A 221 -27.53 -1.36 32.82
CA ASN A 221 -26.20 -1.41 33.41
C ASN A 221 -25.84 -2.84 33.78
N ILE A 222 -24.72 -3.31 33.26
CA ILE A 222 -24.11 -4.58 33.61
C ILE A 222 -22.89 -4.26 34.46
N THR A 223 -23.11 -4.03 35.75
CA THR A 223 -22.10 -3.52 36.68
C THR A 223 -21.82 -4.55 37.76
N GLY A 224 -20.75 -5.33 37.58
CA GLY A 224 -20.30 -6.31 38.56
C GLY A 224 -18.78 -6.45 38.57
N LEU A 225 -18.19 -6.51 39.77
CA LEU A 225 -16.79 -6.91 39.98
C LEU A 225 -16.56 -8.42 39.81
N ASN A 226 -17.62 -9.20 39.58
CA ASN A 226 -17.59 -10.66 39.45
C ASN A 226 -17.94 -11.07 38.01
N THR A 227 -17.36 -12.18 37.55
CA THR A 227 -17.69 -12.77 36.24
C THR A 227 -19.16 -13.10 36.15
N ILE A 228 -19.86 -12.50 35.19
CA ILE A 228 -21.23 -12.81 34.81
C ILE A 228 -21.20 -14.07 33.95
N THR A 229 -21.85 -15.16 34.37
CA THR A 229 -21.92 -16.39 33.58
C THR A 229 -23.33 -16.65 33.06
N GLY A 230 -23.51 -17.16 31.85
CA GLY A 230 -24.84 -17.36 31.29
C GLY A 230 -24.91 -18.26 30.08
N ASP A 231 -26.13 -18.50 29.61
CA ASP A 231 -26.35 -19.20 28.35
C ASP A 231 -26.28 -18.21 27.17
N SER A 232 -27.19 -17.23 27.13
CA SER A 232 -27.17 -16.12 26.16
C SER A 232 -27.63 -14.81 26.81
N LEU A 233 -27.21 -13.68 26.26
CA LEU A 233 -27.65 -12.37 26.70
C LEU A 233 -28.08 -11.54 25.50
N THR A 234 -29.34 -11.09 25.48
CA THR A 234 -29.88 -10.20 24.46
C THR A 234 -30.43 -8.96 25.14
N ILE A 235 -30.01 -7.77 24.74
CA ILE A 235 -30.48 -6.50 25.29
C ILE A 235 -30.91 -5.59 24.13
N ASP A 236 -32.06 -4.95 24.30
CA ASP A 236 -32.56 -3.86 23.48
C ASP A 236 -32.88 -2.70 24.45
N ALA A 237 -32.17 -1.59 24.33
CA ALA A 237 -32.30 -0.38 25.15
C ALA A 237 -31.52 0.79 24.51
N GLU A 238 -31.86 2.05 24.79
CA GLU A 238 -31.08 3.17 24.23
C GLU A 238 -29.63 3.26 24.74
N SER A 239 -29.42 2.99 26.04
CA SER A 239 -28.11 3.12 26.69
C SER A 239 -27.74 1.87 27.47
N ILE A 240 -26.55 1.34 27.22
CA ILE A 240 -26.06 0.11 27.84
C ILE A 240 -24.70 0.39 28.45
N SER A 241 -24.49 0.06 29.73
CA SER A 241 -23.19 0.19 30.37
C SER A 241 -22.60 -1.19 30.66
N LEU A 242 -21.38 -1.45 30.21
CA LEU A 242 -20.67 -2.70 30.47
C LEU A 242 -19.50 -2.49 31.44
N ALA A 243 -19.30 -3.48 32.30
CA ALA A 243 -18.22 -3.54 33.26
C ALA A 243 -17.89 -5.00 33.65
N GLY A 244 -16.60 -5.33 33.77
CA GLY A 244 -16.15 -6.63 34.28
C GLY A 244 -16.13 -7.74 33.22
N ASP A 245 -16.03 -8.99 33.68
CA ASP A 245 -15.95 -10.16 32.80
C ASP A 245 -17.34 -10.77 32.56
N ILE A 246 -17.69 -11.07 31.32
CA ILE A 246 -18.93 -11.73 30.90
C ILE A 246 -18.57 -12.99 30.12
N LEU A 247 -19.09 -14.13 30.57
CA LEU A 247 -18.84 -15.46 29.99
C LEU A 247 -20.17 -16.14 29.65
N LEU A 248 -20.43 -16.35 28.37
CA LEU A 248 -21.65 -16.93 27.85
C LEU A 248 -21.38 -18.23 27.08
N THR A 249 -22.34 -19.14 27.10
CA THR A 249 -22.25 -20.40 26.34
C THR A 249 -22.59 -20.19 24.86
N ASN A 250 -23.53 -19.29 24.58
CA ASN A 250 -24.05 -18.92 23.26
C ASN A 250 -23.96 -17.38 23.09
N ASP A 251 -24.90 -16.78 22.38
CA ASP A 251 -24.79 -15.41 21.85
C ASP A 251 -24.85 -14.30 22.91
N PHE A 252 -24.07 -13.24 22.66
CA PHE A 252 -24.22 -11.91 23.24
C PHE A 252 -24.74 -10.97 22.15
N MET A 253 -25.87 -10.31 22.39
CA MET A 253 -26.41 -9.34 21.45
C MET A 253 -26.93 -8.12 22.20
N VAL A 254 -26.46 -6.94 21.83
CA VAL A 254 -26.96 -5.67 22.36
C VAL A 254 -27.40 -4.78 21.21
N THR A 255 -28.53 -4.11 21.37
CA THR A 255 -29.06 -3.09 20.45
C THR A 255 -29.23 -1.83 21.26
N GLY A 256 -28.54 -0.76 20.86
CA GLY A 256 -28.33 0.42 21.70
C GLY A 256 -26.88 0.88 21.79
N ASP A 257 -26.68 2.14 22.20
CA ASP A 257 -25.34 2.68 22.42
C ASP A 257 -24.76 2.09 23.70
N THR A 258 -23.56 1.53 23.60
CA THR A 258 -22.89 0.82 24.68
C THR A 258 -21.66 1.60 25.18
N THR A 259 -21.59 1.86 26.48
CA THR A 259 -20.44 2.50 27.12
C THR A 259 -19.70 1.50 28.01
N LEU A 260 -18.40 1.34 27.79
CA LEU A 260 -17.50 0.64 28.70
C LEU A 260 -17.18 1.57 29.87
N SER A 261 -17.67 1.22 31.07
CA SER A 261 -17.38 1.98 32.30
C SER A 261 -16.11 1.50 33.01
N MET A 262 -15.57 0.36 32.59
CA MET A 262 -14.27 -0.19 32.96
C MET A 262 -13.81 -1.19 31.88
N SER A 263 -12.58 -1.69 31.99
CA SER A 263 -12.11 -2.82 31.17
C SER A 263 -13.03 -4.03 31.29
N THR A 264 -13.35 -4.64 30.16
CA THR A 264 -14.32 -5.72 30.03
C THR A 264 -13.76 -6.86 29.18
N THR A 265 -14.03 -8.10 29.63
CA THR A 265 -13.79 -9.31 28.85
C THR A 265 -15.14 -9.93 28.47
N LEU A 266 -15.37 -10.23 27.20
CA LEU A 266 -16.56 -10.90 26.70
C LEU A 266 -16.17 -12.23 26.07
N THR A 267 -16.65 -13.34 26.62
CA THR A 267 -16.41 -14.66 26.06
C THR A 267 -17.72 -15.32 25.66
N SER A 268 -17.81 -15.81 24.42
CA SER A 268 -18.90 -16.64 23.93
C SER A 268 -18.36 -17.98 23.42
N VAL A 269 -18.64 -19.06 24.15
CA VAL A 269 -18.04 -20.38 23.90
C VAL A 269 -18.49 -21.01 22.57
N ASN A 270 -19.74 -20.80 22.15
CA ASN A 270 -20.29 -21.36 20.91
C ASN A 270 -21.04 -20.35 20.04
N GLY A 271 -21.16 -19.10 20.50
CA GLY A 271 -22.04 -18.09 19.91
C GLY A 271 -21.31 -16.87 19.37
N SER A 272 -22.09 -15.96 18.82
CA SER A 272 -21.64 -14.69 18.25
C SER A 272 -21.74 -13.56 19.28
N ILE A 273 -20.97 -12.49 19.06
CA ILE A 273 -21.01 -11.26 19.88
C ILE A 273 -21.37 -10.09 18.97
N ASN A 274 -22.51 -9.45 19.20
CA ASN A 274 -23.06 -8.43 18.31
C ASN A 274 -23.46 -7.15 19.07
N PHE A 275 -22.88 -6.03 18.65
CA PHE A 275 -23.24 -4.68 19.07
C PHE A 275 -23.95 -3.96 17.92
N GLN A 276 -25.23 -3.67 18.12
CA GLN A 276 -26.07 -2.90 17.21
C GLN A 276 -26.28 -1.48 17.73
N GLY A 277 -25.20 -0.70 17.76
CA GLY A 277 -25.12 0.68 18.24
C GLY A 277 -23.66 1.13 18.35
N ASP A 278 -23.43 2.37 18.79
CA ASP A 278 -22.07 2.86 19.03
C ASP A 278 -21.47 2.18 20.28
N LEU A 279 -20.15 2.02 20.32
CA LEU A 279 -19.41 1.43 21.43
C LEU A 279 -18.35 2.44 21.90
N ASP A 280 -18.51 2.98 23.11
CA ASP A 280 -17.68 4.07 23.62
C ASP A 280 -16.92 3.68 24.90
N GLY A 281 -15.68 4.13 25.05
CA GLY A 281 -14.95 4.06 26.31
C GLY A 281 -15.21 5.32 27.16
N ASP A 282 -15.67 5.16 28.40
CA ASP A 282 -16.05 6.32 29.24
C ASP A 282 -14.87 7.26 29.56
N ALA A 283 -13.68 6.72 29.84
CA ALA A 283 -12.50 7.51 30.21
C ALA A 283 -11.40 7.55 29.15
N GLY A 284 -11.54 6.80 28.05
CA GLY A 284 -10.50 6.68 27.02
C GLY A 284 -9.37 5.72 27.41
N THR A 285 -9.54 4.95 28.48
CA THR A 285 -8.50 4.03 29.04
C THR A 285 -8.98 2.59 29.14
N GLU A 286 -10.21 2.34 28.69
CA GLU A 286 -10.87 1.05 28.80
C GLU A 286 -10.29 0.08 27.79
N THR A 287 -10.24 -1.19 28.19
CA THR A 287 -9.82 -2.29 27.32
C THR A 287 -10.98 -3.25 27.13
N LEU A 288 -11.23 -3.66 25.89
CA LEU A 288 -12.22 -4.67 25.55
C LEU A 288 -11.53 -5.89 24.96
N MET A 289 -11.68 -7.04 25.61
CA MET A 289 -11.24 -8.32 25.08
C MET A 289 -12.46 -9.17 24.73
N ILE A 290 -12.53 -9.67 23.50
CA ILE A 290 -13.61 -10.51 22.99
C ILE A 290 -13.02 -11.86 22.56
N ASP A 291 -13.60 -12.95 23.04
CA ASP A 291 -13.29 -14.33 22.63
C ASP A 291 -14.59 -15.02 22.20
N ALA A 292 -14.76 -15.33 20.92
CA ALA A 292 -16.03 -15.84 20.39
C ALA A 292 -15.85 -16.95 19.36
N ALA A 293 -16.52 -18.08 19.55
CA ALA A 293 -16.57 -19.12 18.51
C ALA A 293 -17.38 -18.69 17.25
N GLY A 294 -18.37 -17.80 17.43
CA GLY A 294 -19.17 -17.21 16.36
C GLY A 294 -18.69 -15.82 15.96
N ALA A 295 -19.38 -15.19 15.00
CA ALA A 295 -18.94 -13.91 14.45
C ALA A 295 -18.99 -12.78 15.48
N VAL A 296 -18.11 -11.79 15.31
CA VAL A 296 -18.12 -10.56 16.10
C VAL A 296 -18.50 -9.39 15.21
N THR A 297 -19.54 -8.65 15.57
CA THR A 297 -20.05 -7.51 14.79
C THR A 297 -20.26 -6.29 15.66
N VAL A 298 -19.78 -5.14 15.20
CA VAL A 298 -20.09 -3.82 15.78
C VAL A 298 -20.56 -2.93 14.63
N SER A 299 -21.86 -2.63 14.59
CA SER A 299 -22.46 -1.87 13.48
C SER A 299 -22.35 -0.35 13.65
N GLY A 300 -22.24 0.15 14.89
CA GLY A 300 -21.92 1.54 15.19
C GLY A 300 -20.43 1.81 15.32
N SER A 301 -20.08 3.05 15.62
CA SER A 301 -18.70 3.52 15.76
C SER A 301 -18.11 3.05 17.08
N ILE A 302 -16.83 2.67 17.07
CA ILE A 302 -16.05 2.37 18.27
C ILE A 302 -15.22 3.62 18.59
N THR A 303 -15.48 4.24 19.73
CA THR A 303 -14.77 5.44 20.17
C THR A 303 -14.11 5.24 21.52
N ASP A 304 -12.92 5.79 21.70
CA ASP A 304 -12.23 5.88 22.98
C ASP A 304 -12.00 4.54 23.73
N VAL A 305 -11.99 3.41 23.01
CA VAL A 305 -11.54 2.11 23.53
C VAL A 305 -10.04 1.97 23.31
N SER A 306 -9.26 2.17 24.38
CA SER A 306 -7.79 2.22 24.34
C SER A 306 -7.13 0.92 23.86
N SER A 307 -7.71 -0.23 24.17
CA SER A 307 -7.25 -1.50 23.65
C SER A 307 -8.44 -2.39 23.28
N LEU A 308 -8.51 -2.81 22.04
CA LEU A 308 -9.52 -3.71 21.52
C LEU A 308 -8.84 -4.99 21.02
N THR A 309 -9.11 -6.10 21.69
CA THR A 309 -8.65 -7.43 21.29
C THR A 309 -9.87 -8.28 20.94
N ILE A 310 -9.90 -8.86 19.75
CA ILE A 310 -10.97 -9.76 19.32
C ILE A 310 -10.33 -11.03 18.77
N ASP A 311 -10.65 -12.17 19.37
CA ASP A 311 -10.29 -13.51 18.90
C ASP A 311 -11.57 -14.28 18.56
N THR A 312 -11.69 -14.72 17.31
CA THR A 312 -12.85 -15.49 16.86
C THR A 312 -12.52 -16.58 15.85
N ASP A 313 -13.20 -17.72 15.94
CA ASP A 313 -13.14 -18.79 14.93
C ASP A 313 -13.87 -18.41 13.61
N ALA A 314 -14.63 -17.31 13.60
CA ALA A 314 -15.49 -16.89 12.49
C ALA A 314 -15.01 -15.57 11.87
N SER A 315 -15.90 -14.59 11.68
CA SER A 315 -15.63 -13.32 11.00
C SER A 315 -15.78 -12.13 11.94
N ILE A 316 -14.97 -11.09 11.72
CA ILE A 316 -15.06 -9.80 12.41
C ILE A 316 -15.62 -8.75 11.42
N SER A 317 -16.63 -8.00 11.84
CA SER A 317 -17.21 -6.90 11.06
C SER A 317 -17.34 -5.65 11.92
N LEU A 318 -16.55 -4.62 11.64
CA LEU A 318 -16.53 -3.35 12.39
C LEU A 318 -16.91 -2.18 11.49
N ASN A 319 -17.49 -1.14 12.08
CA ASN A 319 -17.76 0.11 11.37
C ASN A 319 -16.52 1.01 11.39
N SER A 320 -16.45 1.99 12.29
CA SER A 320 -15.30 2.89 12.42
C SER A 320 -14.67 2.75 13.80
N LEU A 321 -13.37 3.03 13.90
CA LEU A 321 -12.59 2.94 15.13
C LEU A 321 -11.81 4.24 15.30
N THR A 322 -12.07 4.99 16.37
CA THR A 322 -11.39 6.25 16.63
C THR A 322 -11.00 6.36 18.10
N LEU A 323 -9.72 6.53 18.37
CA LEU A 323 -9.20 6.84 19.69
C LEU A 323 -8.77 8.31 19.75
N SER A 324 -9.14 9.03 20.81
CA SER A 324 -8.73 10.44 21.00
C SER A 324 -7.27 10.60 21.44
N THR A 325 -6.62 9.50 21.86
CA THR A 325 -5.19 9.39 22.15
C THR A 325 -4.47 8.57 21.09
N ASP A 326 -3.13 8.66 21.02
CA ASP A 326 -2.29 8.03 19.98
C ASP A 326 -1.47 6.83 20.51
N ASP A 327 -1.99 6.10 21.49
CA ASP A 327 -1.28 5.03 22.21
C ASP A 327 -2.07 3.72 22.33
N GLY A 328 -3.17 3.59 21.58
CA GLY A 328 -4.02 2.41 21.63
C GLY A 328 -3.48 1.18 20.90
N THR A 329 -4.04 0.02 21.23
CA THR A 329 -3.73 -1.26 20.56
C THR A 329 -5.01 -1.90 20.00
N LEU A 330 -5.00 -2.22 18.72
CA LEU A 330 -6.04 -2.97 18.03
C LEU A 330 -5.46 -4.33 17.62
N ASP A 331 -6.03 -5.42 18.12
CA ASP A 331 -5.60 -6.79 17.83
C ASP A 331 -6.82 -7.62 17.41
N LEU A 332 -6.88 -8.01 16.14
CA LEU A 332 -8.02 -8.71 15.54
C LEU A 332 -7.55 -10.04 14.96
N MET A 333 -8.07 -11.15 15.47
CA MET A 333 -7.81 -12.49 14.97
C MET A 333 -9.12 -13.16 14.58
N ALA A 334 -9.24 -13.52 13.30
CA ALA A 334 -10.43 -14.14 12.74
C ALA A 334 -10.14 -15.47 12.02
N GLY A 335 -10.93 -16.49 12.31
CA GLY A 335 -10.84 -17.79 11.62
C GLY A 335 -11.27 -17.74 10.16
N THR A 336 -11.89 -16.64 9.68
CA THR A 336 -12.28 -16.43 8.27
C THR A 336 -11.90 -15.04 7.76
N SER A 337 -12.67 -14.00 8.07
CA SER A 337 -12.49 -12.66 7.49
C SER A 337 -12.58 -11.53 8.52
N VAL A 338 -11.89 -10.43 8.23
CA VAL A 338 -12.01 -9.15 8.92
C VAL A 338 -12.48 -8.10 7.92
N ASN A 339 -13.56 -7.38 8.24
CA ASN A 339 -14.05 -6.27 7.42
C ASN A 339 -14.25 -5.03 8.29
N ILE A 340 -13.59 -3.94 7.92
CA ILE A 340 -13.69 -2.65 8.60
C ILE A 340 -14.18 -1.62 7.57
N SER A 341 -15.41 -1.16 7.77
CA SER A 341 -16.10 -0.35 6.76
C SER A 341 -15.81 1.14 6.83
N GLY A 342 -15.46 1.63 8.02
CA GLY A 342 -15.17 3.01 8.37
C GLY A 342 -13.70 3.25 8.68
N THR A 343 -13.39 4.48 9.08
CA THR A 343 -12.01 4.96 9.32
C THR A 343 -11.42 4.33 10.59
N ILE A 344 -10.11 4.06 10.56
CA ILE A 344 -9.33 3.72 11.76
C ILE A 344 -8.37 4.89 12.07
N SER A 345 -8.41 5.39 13.30
CA SER A 345 -7.54 6.47 13.77
C SER A 345 -7.20 6.38 15.26
N GLY A 346 -5.99 6.81 15.64
CA GLY A 346 -5.52 6.91 17.03
C GLY A 346 -4.88 5.62 17.61
N TYR A 347 -4.90 4.51 16.88
CA TYR A 347 -4.24 3.28 17.31
C TYR A 347 -2.76 3.28 16.92
N GLN A 348 -1.88 3.08 17.91
CA GLN A 348 -0.43 2.97 17.71
C GLN A 348 -0.06 1.63 17.08
N THR A 349 -0.65 0.55 17.59
CA THR A 349 -0.45 -0.80 17.06
C THR A 349 -1.77 -1.32 16.52
N ILE A 350 -1.76 -1.77 15.27
CA ILE A 350 -2.88 -2.41 14.60
C ILE A 350 -2.37 -3.75 14.06
N ASP A 351 -2.77 -4.85 14.70
CA ASP A 351 -2.52 -6.21 14.28
C ASP A 351 -3.85 -6.82 13.79
N VAL A 352 -3.89 -7.28 12.55
CA VAL A 352 -5.09 -7.89 11.95
C VAL A 352 -4.71 -9.18 11.23
N ASP A 353 -5.26 -10.31 11.67
CA ASP A 353 -5.04 -11.62 11.09
C ASP A 353 -6.39 -12.28 10.73
N ALA A 354 -6.51 -12.72 9.49
CA ALA A 354 -7.66 -13.51 9.04
C ALA A 354 -7.24 -14.62 8.07
N THR A 355 -7.82 -15.82 8.19
CA THR A 355 -7.41 -16.93 7.30
C THR A 355 -7.74 -16.72 5.81
N THR A 356 -8.75 -15.91 5.49
CA THR A 356 -9.17 -15.65 4.12
C THR A 356 -8.98 -14.20 3.70
N THR A 357 -9.73 -13.25 4.25
CA THR A 357 -9.79 -11.89 3.70
C THR A 357 -9.70 -10.83 4.78
N VAL A 358 -8.89 -9.80 4.54
CA VAL A 358 -8.85 -8.58 5.36
C VAL A 358 -9.18 -7.36 4.50
N ASP A 359 -10.32 -6.72 4.77
CA ASP A 359 -10.81 -5.57 4.02
C ASP A 359 -10.82 -4.31 4.89
N PHE A 360 -10.09 -3.28 4.46
CA PHE A 360 -10.21 -1.91 4.97
C PHE A 360 -10.89 -1.04 3.92
N LEU A 361 -12.16 -0.70 4.14
CA LEU A 361 -12.96 0.04 3.15
C LEU A 361 -12.83 1.57 3.28
N SER A 362 -12.09 2.06 4.27
CA SER A 362 -11.80 3.47 4.51
C SER A 362 -10.32 3.68 4.86
N SER A 363 -9.94 4.92 5.19
CA SER A 363 -8.56 5.25 5.52
C SER A 363 -8.13 4.62 6.85
N VAL A 364 -6.88 4.15 6.89
CA VAL A 364 -6.21 3.65 8.09
C VAL A 364 -5.10 4.64 8.41
N SER A 365 -5.17 5.27 9.56
CA SER A 365 -4.22 6.33 9.91
C SER A 365 -3.84 6.26 11.38
N ASN A 366 -2.63 6.68 11.70
CA ASN A 366 -2.31 7.15 13.04
C ASN A 366 -2.45 8.68 13.10
N ALA A 367 -2.65 9.26 14.28
CA ALA A 367 -2.82 10.70 14.48
C ALA A 367 -1.51 11.43 14.83
N SER A 368 -0.45 10.70 15.18
CA SER A 368 0.91 11.23 15.20
C SER A 368 1.90 10.25 14.57
N THR A 369 2.88 10.79 13.85
CA THR A 369 4.04 10.07 13.29
C THR A 369 5.02 9.61 14.40
N GLY A 370 4.48 9.06 15.48
CA GLY A 370 5.20 8.66 16.68
C GLY A 370 6.05 7.42 16.43
N ALA A 371 7.28 7.43 16.96
CA ALA A 371 8.09 6.24 17.09
C ALA A 371 7.31 5.16 17.87
N GLY A 372 7.25 3.95 17.32
CA GLY A 372 6.56 2.76 17.82
C GLY A 372 5.23 2.45 17.14
N SER A 373 4.85 3.12 16.05
CA SER A 373 3.57 2.86 15.39
C SER A 373 3.66 1.78 14.30
N HIS A 374 2.79 0.78 14.38
CA HIS A 374 2.86 -0.42 13.56
C HIS A 374 1.48 -0.79 13.02
N LEU A 375 1.40 -1.06 11.71
CA LEU A 375 0.27 -1.73 11.07
C LEU A 375 0.78 -3.08 10.54
N ASN A 376 0.26 -4.17 11.07
CA ASN A 376 0.59 -5.53 10.65
C ASN A 376 -0.69 -6.24 10.20
N VAL A 377 -0.69 -6.75 8.98
CA VAL A 377 -1.87 -7.39 8.40
C VAL A 377 -1.50 -8.72 7.79
N ALA A 378 -2.20 -9.78 8.18
CA ALA A 378 -2.05 -11.12 7.66
C ALA A 378 -3.37 -11.64 7.09
N GLY A 379 -3.32 -12.26 5.92
CA GLY A 379 -4.43 -13.04 5.40
C GLY A 379 -4.17 -13.69 4.04
N SER A 380 -5.18 -14.30 3.42
CA SER A 380 -5.00 -14.77 2.03
C SER A 380 -5.05 -13.58 1.08
N ASP A 381 -6.15 -12.83 1.09
CA ASP A 381 -6.35 -11.61 0.32
C ASP A 381 -6.44 -10.40 1.26
N VAL A 382 -5.69 -9.35 0.97
CA VAL A 382 -5.69 -8.10 1.75
C VAL A 382 -6.06 -6.92 0.85
N PHE A 383 -7.07 -6.16 1.25
CA PHE A 383 -7.62 -5.07 0.45
C PHE A 383 -7.68 -3.74 1.21
N PHE A 384 -7.14 -2.69 0.61
CA PHE A 384 -7.25 -1.31 1.10
C PHE A 384 -7.97 -0.45 0.08
N ALA A 385 -9.23 -0.09 0.37
CA ALA A 385 -10.03 0.78 -0.50
C ALA A 385 -9.57 2.25 -0.46
N SER A 386 -8.77 2.64 0.53
CA SER A 386 -8.36 4.02 0.78
C SER A 386 -6.92 4.14 1.28
N SER A 387 -6.54 5.33 1.74
CA SER A 387 -5.15 5.65 2.09
C SER A 387 -4.69 5.05 3.42
N ILE A 388 -3.41 4.71 3.49
CA ILE A 388 -2.69 4.42 4.72
C ILE A 388 -1.76 5.61 5.01
N ASP A 389 -1.78 6.12 6.24
CA ASP A 389 -1.01 7.32 6.62
C ASP A 389 -0.43 7.25 8.05
N GLN A 390 0.77 7.81 8.23
CA GLN A 390 1.43 8.07 9.53
C GLN A 390 1.85 6.84 10.36
N PHE A 391 2.40 5.80 9.75
CA PHE A 391 2.95 4.64 10.47
C PHE A 391 4.48 4.59 10.43
N GLU A 392 5.14 4.22 11.52
CA GLU A 392 6.58 3.92 11.48
C GLU A 392 6.83 2.65 10.67
N THR A 393 6.01 1.61 10.83
CA THR A 393 6.09 0.41 9.99
C THR A 393 4.73 -0.04 9.50
N VAL A 394 4.67 -0.46 8.24
CA VAL A 394 3.53 -1.19 7.66
C VAL A 394 4.06 -2.51 7.13
N SER A 395 3.55 -3.62 7.64
CA SER A 395 3.94 -4.98 7.26
C SER A 395 2.69 -5.75 6.82
N ILE A 396 2.74 -6.37 5.65
CA ILE A 396 1.61 -7.14 5.11
C ILE A 396 2.10 -8.50 4.62
N ASP A 397 1.50 -9.55 5.16
CA ASP A 397 1.72 -10.93 4.77
C ASP A 397 0.43 -11.50 4.14
N ALA A 398 0.37 -11.44 2.82
CA ALA A 398 -0.75 -11.99 2.05
C ALA A 398 -0.39 -13.30 1.34
N GLY A 399 -1.24 -14.31 1.49
CA GLY A 399 -1.07 -15.61 0.85
C GLY A 399 -1.32 -15.60 -0.67
N THR A 400 -2.21 -14.75 -1.16
CA THR A 400 -2.68 -14.76 -2.57
C THR A 400 -2.65 -13.39 -3.25
N GLU A 401 -3.12 -12.32 -2.60
CA GLU A 401 -3.16 -10.99 -3.22
C GLU A 401 -3.16 -9.85 -2.18
N VAL A 402 -2.49 -8.74 -2.50
CA VAL A 402 -2.65 -7.43 -1.85
C VAL A 402 -3.11 -6.42 -2.89
N ASP A 403 -4.20 -5.70 -2.65
CA ASP A 403 -4.68 -4.64 -3.57
C ASP A 403 -4.92 -3.30 -2.85
N PHE A 404 -4.29 -2.25 -3.37
CA PHE A 404 -4.38 -0.88 -2.87
C PHE A 404 -5.13 0.05 -3.82
N HIS A 405 -6.22 0.67 -3.33
CA HIS A 405 -6.96 1.70 -4.06
C HIS A 405 -6.63 3.12 -3.62
N GLY A 406 -6.02 3.31 -2.44
CA GLY A 406 -5.56 4.61 -1.95
C GLY A 406 -4.06 4.87 -2.12
N ASN A 407 -3.62 6.01 -1.59
CA ASN A 407 -2.20 6.38 -1.50
C ASN A 407 -1.59 5.85 -0.20
N LEU A 408 -0.26 5.63 -0.22
CA LEU A 408 0.54 5.41 0.98
C LEU A 408 1.35 6.67 1.26
N ALA A 409 1.25 7.24 2.46
CA ALA A 409 1.99 8.45 2.82
C ALA A 409 2.53 8.39 4.25
N ASN A 410 3.63 9.13 4.49
CA ASN A 410 4.27 9.28 5.80
C ASN A 410 4.54 7.93 6.50
N VAL A 411 4.96 6.93 5.73
CA VAL A 411 5.37 5.63 6.27
C VAL A 411 6.89 5.60 6.48
N GLY A 412 7.35 5.06 7.60
CA GLY A 412 8.77 4.78 7.83
C GLY A 412 9.22 3.63 6.93
N PHE A 413 8.94 2.40 7.35
CA PHE A 413 9.25 1.18 6.60
C PHE A 413 7.98 0.51 6.09
N PHE A 414 7.90 0.25 4.78
CA PHE A 414 6.80 -0.48 4.17
C PHE A 414 7.29 -1.80 3.59
N GLU A 415 6.74 -2.91 4.08
CA GLU A 415 7.15 -4.26 3.72
C GLU A 415 5.96 -5.13 3.27
N LEU A 416 6.15 -5.89 2.20
CA LEU A 416 5.21 -6.88 1.68
C LEU A 416 5.94 -8.24 1.58
N VAL A 417 5.65 -9.17 2.49
CA VAL A 417 6.45 -10.41 2.73
C VAL A 417 5.76 -11.68 2.18
N GLY A 418 4.47 -11.58 1.85
CA GLY A 418 3.65 -12.73 1.48
C GLY A 418 3.95 -13.34 0.10
N ALA A 419 3.32 -14.48 -0.20
CA ALA A 419 3.46 -15.15 -1.50
C ALA A 419 2.53 -14.56 -2.59
N GLY A 420 1.56 -13.74 -2.19
CA GLY A 420 0.55 -13.17 -3.09
C GLY A 420 1.07 -12.05 -3.99
N ASP A 421 0.40 -11.80 -5.12
CA ASP A 421 0.72 -10.66 -5.99
C ASP A 421 0.33 -9.32 -5.31
N THR A 422 1.09 -8.26 -5.53
CA THR A 422 0.71 -6.90 -5.12
C THR A 422 0.18 -6.09 -6.29
N ARG A 423 -0.98 -5.46 -6.11
CA ARG A 423 -1.61 -4.53 -7.06
C ARG A 423 -1.87 -3.17 -6.43
N PHE A 424 -1.75 -2.16 -7.26
CA PHE A 424 -2.13 -0.78 -6.97
C PHE A 424 -3.17 -0.41 -8.02
N SER A 425 -4.47 -0.60 -7.75
CA SER A 425 -5.54 -0.58 -8.78
C SER A 425 -6.57 0.56 -8.65
N GLY A 426 -6.39 1.48 -7.69
CA GLY A 426 -7.26 2.65 -7.50
C GLY A 426 -7.11 3.75 -8.56
N THR A 427 -7.61 4.96 -8.30
CA THR A 427 -7.60 6.03 -9.33
C THR A 427 -6.24 6.75 -9.47
N ASN A 428 -5.74 6.75 -10.70
CA ASN A 428 -4.41 7.17 -11.19
C ASN A 428 -4.08 8.70 -11.08
N PRO A 429 -2.83 9.13 -10.80
CA PRO A 429 -1.68 8.35 -10.34
C PRO A 429 -1.70 8.12 -8.83
N GLN A 430 -1.42 6.89 -8.43
CA GLN A 430 -1.14 6.56 -7.03
C GLN A 430 0.32 6.84 -6.72
N THR A 431 0.53 7.51 -5.58
CA THR A 431 1.86 7.76 -5.03
C THR A 431 2.04 6.89 -3.79
N VAL A 432 3.15 6.15 -3.76
CA VAL A 432 3.60 5.37 -2.61
C VAL A 432 4.81 6.08 -2.02
N ALA A 433 4.65 6.70 -0.86
CA ALA A 433 5.70 7.44 -0.19
C ALA A 433 6.06 6.79 1.15
N ALA A 434 7.32 6.35 1.26
CA ALA A 434 7.88 5.76 2.48
C ALA A 434 9.35 6.18 2.66
N THR A 435 9.91 5.91 3.84
CA THR A 435 11.35 6.10 4.07
C THR A 435 12.11 4.94 3.42
N ASP A 436 11.72 3.71 3.73
CA ASP A 436 12.26 2.46 3.20
C ASP A 436 11.12 1.58 2.68
N LEU A 437 11.37 0.84 1.60
CA LEU A 437 10.40 -0.02 0.92
C LEU A 437 11.03 -1.38 0.60
N ASP A 438 10.33 -2.46 0.95
CA ASP A 438 10.68 -3.81 0.51
C ASP A 438 9.44 -4.60 0.04
N ILE A 439 9.36 -4.84 -1.26
CA ILE A 439 8.32 -5.66 -1.88
C ILE A 439 8.93 -7.01 -2.27
N GLN A 440 8.75 -8.01 -1.42
CA GLN A 440 9.31 -9.34 -1.63
C GLN A 440 8.50 -10.19 -2.60
N ASN A 441 7.25 -9.81 -2.84
CA ASN A 441 6.36 -10.47 -3.78
C ASN A 441 6.39 -9.86 -5.19
N THR A 442 5.53 -10.34 -6.09
CA THR A 442 5.44 -9.78 -7.44
C THR A 442 4.58 -8.53 -7.43
N LEU A 443 5.17 -7.38 -7.80
CA LEU A 443 4.43 -6.15 -8.08
C LEU A 443 3.82 -6.19 -9.49
N ILE A 444 2.50 -6.16 -9.57
CA ILE A 444 1.76 -6.08 -10.82
C ILE A 444 1.36 -4.62 -11.11
N VAL A 445 1.91 -4.08 -12.19
CA VAL A 445 1.72 -2.69 -12.62
C VAL A 445 0.60 -2.60 -13.65
N ASP A 446 -0.62 -2.44 -13.15
CA ASP A 446 -1.84 -2.31 -13.96
C ASP A 446 -2.28 -0.86 -14.21
N GLN A 447 -1.48 0.14 -13.78
CA GLN A 447 -1.69 1.55 -14.09
C GLN A 447 -0.40 2.35 -14.00
N ASN A 448 -0.47 3.69 -14.02
CA ASN A 448 0.73 4.47 -13.77
C ASN A 448 0.98 4.53 -12.27
N LEU A 449 2.22 4.27 -11.87
CA LEU A 449 2.58 4.15 -10.47
C LEU A 449 3.87 4.94 -10.21
N GLN A 450 3.87 5.66 -9.09
CA GLN A 450 5.04 6.41 -8.64
C GLN A 450 5.39 6.01 -7.20
N PHE A 451 6.62 5.54 -7.02
CA PHE A 451 7.24 5.34 -5.72
C PHE A 451 8.18 6.50 -5.42
N ASP A 452 7.94 7.19 -4.31
CA ASP A 452 8.78 8.26 -3.79
C ASP A 452 9.35 7.81 -2.45
N ILE A 453 10.48 7.10 -2.52
CA ILE A 453 11.16 6.50 -1.38
C ILE A 453 12.34 7.36 -0.98
N THR A 454 12.59 7.50 0.32
CA THR A 454 13.66 8.40 0.80
C THR A 454 15.03 7.73 0.78
N ASN A 455 15.10 6.46 1.18
CA ASN A 455 16.31 5.68 1.37
C ASN A 455 16.35 4.51 0.37
N GLU A 456 15.93 3.31 0.78
CA GLU A 456 16.05 2.10 -0.04
C GLU A 456 14.71 1.62 -0.58
N ALA A 457 14.67 1.26 -1.87
CA ALA A 457 13.54 0.62 -2.52
C ALA A 457 13.97 -0.74 -3.09
N SER A 458 13.48 -1.82 -2.48
CA SER A 458 13.74 -3.21 -2.87
C SER A 458 12.49 -3.84 -3.50
N PHE A 459 12.68 -4.52 -4.62
CA PHE A 459 11.65 -5.30 -5.31
C PHE A 459 12.19 -6.65 -5.73
N THR A 460 11.46 -7.73 -5.44
CA THR A 460 11.75 -9.04 -6.05
C THR A 460 11.42 -8.98 -7.54
N ASP A 461 10.13 -8.96 -7.90
CA ASP A 461 9.71 -9.00 -9.30
C ASP A 461 8.73 -7.87 -9.60
N ILE A 462 8.93 -7.19 -10.73
CA ILE A 462 8.00 -6.19 -11.25
C ILE A 462 7.50 -6.64 -12.61
N GLN A 463 6.18 -6.72 -12.78
CA GLN A 463 5.55 -7.18 -14.01
C GLN A 463 4.38 -6.29 -14.41
N ALA A 464 4.12 -6.16 -15.71
CA ALA A 464 2.88 -5.60 -16.22
C ALA A 464 2.22 -6.57 -17.21
N THR A 465 0.89 -6.71 -17.11
CA THR A 465 0.12 -7.67 -17.92
C THR A 465 -0.07 -7.21 -19.37
N LEU A 466 0.00 -5.90 -19.64
CA LEU A 466 -0.04 -5.32 -20.99
C LEU A 466 0.96 -4.18 -21.15
N VAL A 467 1.78 -4.26 -22.20
CA VAL A 467 2.93 -3.37 -22.45
C VAL A 467 2.53 -1.95 -22.88
N ASP A 468 1.34 -1.73 -23.45
CA ASP A 468 1.10 -0.52 -24.25
C ASP A 468 0.60 0.72 -23.46
N SER A 469 0.48 0.69 -22.12
CA SER A 469 -0.13 1.82 -21.37
C SER A 469 0.33 2.03 -19.93
N ARG A 470 1.42 1.42 -19.47
CA ARG A 470 1.79 1.38 -18.05
C ARG A 470 3.15 2.02 -17.80
N ASN A 471 3.16 3.15 -17.10
CA ASN A 471 4.36 3.87 -16.74
C ASN A 471 4.69 3.67 -15.26
N LEU A 472 5.90 3.28 -14.95
CA LEU A 472 6.41 3.15 -13.59
C LEU A 472 7.50 4.19 -13.34
N THR A 473 7.43 4.90 -12.23
CA THR A 473 8.51 5.78 -11.76
C THR A 473 8.91 5.36 -10.36
N ILE A 474 10.21 5.13 -10.15
CA ILE A 474 10.77 4.81 -8.84
C ILE A 474 11.85 5.85 -8.55
N ASN A 475 11.63 6.64 -7.50
CA ASN A 475 12.60 7.56 -6.94
C ASN A 475 13.03 7.00 -5.57
N ALA A 476 14.32 6.81 -5.35
CA ALA A 476 14.89 6.36 -4.08
C ALA A 476 16.31 6.90 -3.91
N ALA A 477 16.94 6.69 -2.75
CA ALA A 477 18.39 6.81 -2.65
C ALA A 477 19.09 5.58 -3.21
N GLU A 478 18.54 4.39 -3.01
CA GLU A 478 19.04 3.14 -3.55
C GLU A 478 17.89 2.30 -4.10
N ILE A 479 18.08 1.70 -5.29
CA ILE A 479 17.06 0.89 -5.97
C ILE A 479 17.64 -0.51 -6.23
N GLY A 480 17.00 -1.52 -5.67
CA GLY A 480 17.26 -2.93 -5.93
C GLY A 480 16.04 -3.60 -6.58
N ILE A 481 16.23 -4.24 -7.74
CA ILE A 481 15.17 -4.98 -8.44
C ILE A 481 15.74 -6.34 -8.86
N GLN A 482 15.07 -7.46 -8.57
CA GLN A 482 15.54 -8.75 -9.09
C GLN A 482 15.13 -8.94 -10.54
N SER A 483 13.87 -8.71 -10.93
CA SER A 483 13.47 -8.79 -12.33
C SER A 483 12.42 -7.74 -12.74
N LEU A 484 12.42 -7.39 -14.03
CA LEU A 484 11.54 -6.38 -14.59
C LEU A 484 10.95 -6.82 -15.93
N THR A 485 9.62 -6.81 -16.07
CA THR A 485 8.98 -7.28 -17.30
C THR A 485 7.74 -6.46 -17.74
N GLY A 486 7.64 -6.22 -19.05
CA GLY A 486 6.36 -5.87 -19.70
C GLY A 486 5.86 -4.43 -19.56
N LEU A 487 6.72 -3.45 -19.26
CA LEU A 487 6.33 -2.06 -19.05
C LEU A 487 6.40 -1.21 -20.33
N ASN A 488 5.50 -0.23 -20.46
CA ASN A 488 5.59 0.78 -21.53
C ASN A 488 6.77 1.71 -21.28
N SER A 489 6.86 2.25 -20.08
CA SER A 489 7.92 3.16 -19.69
C SER A 489 8.28 2.93 -18.24
N ILE A 490 9.56 2.90 -17.96
CA ILE A 490 10.09 2.90 -16.61
C ILE A 490 11.13 4.00 -16.46
N VAL A 491 11.01 4.73 -15.35
CA VAL A 491 11.99 5.72 -14.91
C VAL A 491 12.52 5.29 -13.55
N LEU A 492 13.81 5.02 -13.49
CA LEU A 492 14.52 4.71 -12.24
C LEU A 492 15.42 5.90 -11.88
N SER A 493 15.23 6.50 -10.71
CA SER A 493 16.03 7.62 -10.24
C SER A 493 16.58 7.34 -8.85
N ALA A 494 17.89 7.10 -8.76
CA ALA A 494 18.62 6.93 -7.51
C ALA A 494 19.41 8.20 -7.16
N VAL A 495 19.02 8.88 -6.07
CA VAL A 495 19.65 10.12 -5.60
C VAL A 495 20.21 9.91 -4.19
N ALA A 496 21.53 9.81 -4.08
CA ALA A 496 22.23 9.54 -2.83
C ALA A 496 21.83 10.52 -1.71
N VAL A 497 21.48 9.96 -0.56
CA VAL A 497 21.31 10.69 0.70
C VAL A 497 22.55 10.58 1.59
N GLY A 498 23.35 9.51 1.42
CA GLY A 498 24.64 9.27 2.07
C GLY A 498 25.79 9.04 1.09
N PRO A 499 27.02 8.79 1.59
CA PRO A 499 28.20 8.55 0.76
C PRO A 499 28.23 7.17 0.09
N THR A 500 27.39 6.24 0.54
CA THR A 500 27.35 4.83 0.14
C THR A 500 26.14 4.46 -0.71
N ASP A 501 25.23 5.40 -0.92
CA ASP A 501 23.94 5.15 -1.54
C ASP A 501 23.91 5.86 -2.89
N GLY A 502 22.85 5.71 -3.69
CA GLY A 502 22.77 6.31 -5.03
C GLY A 502 22.97 5.31 -6.15
N ASN A 503 22.83 4.01 -5.88
CA ASN A 503 22.98 2.95 -6.87
C ASN A 503 21.62 2.52 -7.43
N ILE A 504 21.62 2.02 -8.66
CA ILE A 504 20.54 1.22 -9.23
C ILE A 504 21.11 -0.15 -9.55
N ASN A 505 20.49 -1.21 -9.03
CA ASN A 505 20.89 -2.58 -9.30
C ASN A 505 19.69 -3.43 -9.74
N VAL A 506 19.68 -3.86 -10.99
CA VAL A 506 18.73 -4.81 -11.54
C VAL A 506 19.44 -6.13 -11.79
N THR A 507 19.26 -7.13 -10.93
CA THR A 507 20.15 -8.31 -10.92
C THR A 507 19.80 -9.36 -11.97
N GLY A 508 18.52 -9.50 -12.29
CA GLY A 508 17.98 -10.45 -13.25
C GLY A 508 17.58 -9.79 -14.57
N ASP A 509 16.64 -10.41 -15.28
CA ASP A 509 16.27 -10.00 -16.63
C ASP A 509 15.35 -8.76 -16.62
N THR A 510 15.56 -7.90 -17.61
CA THR A 510 14.74 -6.74 -17.93
C THR A 510 14.13 -6.95 -19.30
N THR A 511 12.86 -7.38 -19.40
CA THR A 511 12.28 -7.81 -20.69
C THR A 511 11.02 -7.07 -21.09
N ASN A 512 10.78 -6.99 -22.39
CA ASN A 512 9.60 -6.36 -22.97
C ASN A 512 9.36 -4.92 -22.48
N ILE A 513 10.43 -4.12 -22.40
CA ILE A 513 10.36 -2.72 -21.97
C ILE A 513 10.38 -1.78 -23.17
N ASN A 514 9.33 -0.97 -23.36
CA ASN A 514 9.32 -0.03 -24.48
C ASN A 514 10.20 1.20 -24.21
N ALA A 515 10.24 1.77 -23.01
CA ALA A 515 11.17 2.85 -22.69
C ALA A 515 11.81 2.65 -21.31
N LEU A 516 13.13 2.54 -21.26
CA LEU A 516 13.90 2.44 -20.02
C LEU A 516 14.77 3.69 -19.87
N SER A 517 14.47 4.49 -18.85
CA SER A 517 15.29 5.63 -18.46
C SER A 517 15.79 5.46 -17.02
N SER A 518 17.11 5.53 -16.84
CA SER A 518 17.72 5.37 -15.51
C SER A 518 18.73 6.47 -15.22
N SER A 519 18.69 7.00 -14.00
CA SER A 519 19.56 8.06 -13.51
C SER A 519 20.07 7.71 -12.11
N ALA A 520 21.38 7.66 -11.91
CA ALA A 520 21.97 7.37 -10.60
C ALA A 520 23.09 8.35 -10.25
N THR A 521 23.15 8.79 -8.99
CA THR A 521 24.27 9.60 -8.47
C THR A 521 25.52 8.79 -8.17
N ARG A 522 25.47 7.46 -8.34
CA ARG A 522 26.63 6.57 -8.33
C ARG A 522 26.55 5.62 -9.52
N GLU A 523 26.34 4.33 -9.26
CA GLU A 523 26.52 3.25 -10.22
C GLU A 523 25.17 2.71 -10.70
N ILE A 524 25.13 2.24 -11.96
CA ILE A 524 23.99 1.52 -12.52
C ILE A 524 24.43 0.15 -12.99
N ASN A 525 23.79 -0.89 -12.47
CA ASN A 525 24.07 -2.29 -12.78
C ASN A 525 22.82 -2.98 -13.35
N PHE A 526 22.96 -3.58 -14.52
CA PHE A 526 22.00 -4.54 -15.08
C PHE A 526 22.69 -5.89 -15.27
N GLY A 527 22.24 -6.89 -14.51
CA GLY A 527 22.87 -8.21 -14.44
C GLY A 527 22.40 -9.20 -15.49
N GLY A 528 21.10 -9.19 -15.84
CA GLY A 528 20.51 -10.14 -16.78
C GLY A 528 20.45 -9.67 -18.23
N THR A 529 19.58 -10.32 -19.00
CA THR A 529 19.26 -9.94 -20.39
C THR A 529 18.35 -8.71 -20.39
N ILE A 530 18.60 -7.77 -21.30
CA ILE A 530 17.80 -6.55 -21.47
C ILE A 530 17.11 -6.61 -22.85
N THR A 531 15.79 -6.75 -22.88
CA THR A 531 15.01 -6.76 -24.13
C THR A 531 13.92 -5.70 -24.13
N GLY A 532 13.85 -4.95 -25.24
CA GLY A 532 12.78 -4.00 -25.52
C GLY A 532 11.69 -4.57 -26.43
N THR A 533 10.90 -3.68 -27.04
CA THR A 533 9.73 -3.98 -27.90
C THR A 533 9.96 -3.67 -29.39
N ASP A 534 11.22 -3.55 -29.81
CA ASP A 534 11.70 -3.17 -31.15
C ASP A 534 11.39 -1.73 -31.59
N ASN A 535 10.61 -0.98 -30.81
CA ASN A 535 10.34 0.46 -31.02
C ASN A 535 10.86 1.34 -29.87
N GLY A 536 11.57 0.72 -28.93
CA GLY A 536 11.85 1.32 -27.64
C GLY A 536 13.07 2.23 -27.58
N GLN A 537 13.19 2.97 -26.48
CA GLN A 537 14.37 3.77 -26.13
C GLN A 537 15.01 3.24 -24.85
N PHE A 538 16.33 3.14 -24.85
CA PHE A 538 17.15 2.83 -23.68
C PHE A 538 18.09 4.01 -23.41
N ALA A 539 17.91 4.68 -22.27
CA ALA A 539 18.66 5.88 -21.92
C ALA A 539 19.14 5.81 -20.47
N ILE A 540 20.46 5.76 -20.27
CA ILE A 540 21.07 5.62 -18.94
C ILE A 540 22.03 6.78 -18.67
N THR A 541 21.99 7.31 -17.45
CA THR A 541 22.93 8.31 -16.95
C THR A 541 23.41 7.94 -15.55
N ALA A 542 24.73 7.79 -15.36
CA ALA A 542 25.33 7.51 -14.06
C ALA A 542 26.46 8.49 -13.74
N ALA A 543 26.57 8.92 -12.47
CA ALA A 543 27.67 9.77 -12.02
C ALA A 543 28.95 9.00 -11.69
N THR A 544 28.91 7.66 -11.69
CA THR A 544 30.12 6.82 -11.70
C THR A 544 30.05 5.82 -12.87
N ASP A 545 29.96 4.53 -12.60
CA ASP A 545 30.09 3.46 -13.58
C ASP A 545 28.71 2.96 -14.04
N VAL A 546 28.66 2.42 -15.25
CA VAL A 546 27.52 1.68 -15.78
C VAL A 546 27.99 0.30 -16.20
N HIS A 547 27.37 -0.75 -15.68
CA HIS A 547 27.66 -2.11 -16.10
C HIS A 547 26.39 -2.79 -16.64
N LEU A 548 26.47 -3.28 -17.88
CA LEU A 548 25.35 -3.86 -18.60
C LEU A 548 25.63 -5.31 -18.97
N ASN A 549 24.65 -6.17 -18.71
CA ASN A 549 24.63 -7.59 -19.04
C ASN A 549 25.68 -8.44 -18.31
N GLN A 550 25.97 -8.14 -17.03
CA GLN A 550 27.08 -8.72 -16.25
C GLN A 550 27.13 -10.26 -16.25
N ASN A 551 26.00 -10.93 -16.44
CA ASN A 551 25.90 -12.39 -16.51
C ASN A 551 25.87 -12.93 -17.96
N SER A 552 26.52 -12.24 -18.89
CA SER A 552 26.57 -12.57 -20.33
C SER A 552 25.19 -12.55 -21.01
N GLY A 553 24.26 -11.72 -20.50
CA GLY A 553 23.00 -11.40 -21.17
C GLY A 553 23.21 -10.61 -22.46
N SER A 554 22.14 -10.32 -23.19
CA SER A 554 22.19 -9.47 -24.39
C SER A 554 21.30 -8.23 -24.22
N LEU A 555 21.68 -7.12 -24.86
CA LEU A 555 20.86 -5.91 -24.96
C LEU A 555 20.22 -5.87 -26.36
N THR A 556 18.90 -6.04 -26.45
CA THR A 556 18.17 -6.12 -27.74
C THR A 556 16.84 -5.39 -27.71
N GLY A 557 16.22 -5.19 -28.88
CA GLY A 557 14.83 -4.72 -28.98
C GLY A 557 14.63 -3.22 -28.71
N PHE A 558 15.68 -2.42 -28.88
CA PHE A 558 15.60 -0.96 -28.81
C PHE A 558 15.98 -0.33 -30.15
N THR A 559 15.33 0.80 -30.47
CA THR A 559 15.68 1.63 -31.64
C THR A 559 16.79 2.61 -31.33
N SER A 560 17.00 2.94 -30.07
CA SER A 560 18.09 3.80 -29.62
C SER A 560 18.59 3.37 -28.26
N VAL A 561 19.91 3.31 -28.12
CA VAL A 561 20.64 3.06 -26.88
C VAL A 561 21.59 4.23 -26.66
N ALA A 562 21.43 4.92 -25.54
CA ALA A 562 22.30 6.01 -25.12
C ALA A 562 22.74 5.78 -23.68
N VAL A 563 24.05 5.75 -23.45
CA VAL A 563 24.63 5.52 -22.14
C VAL A 563 25.67 6.60 -21.83
N THR A 564 25.40 7.38 -20.78
CA THR A 564 26.31 8.42 -20.30
C THR A 564 26.78 8.08 -18.90
N ALA A 565 28.08 8.06 -18.68
CA ALA A 565 28.69 7.73 -17.39
C ALA A 565 29.83 8.70 -17.08
N SER A 566 30.12 8.99 -15.81
CA SER A 566 31.36 9.73 -15.49
C SER A 566 32.57 8.80 -15.31
N GLY A 567 32.31 7.52 -15.07
CA GLY A 567 33.31 6.46 -14.94
C GLY A 567 33.38 5.58 -16.18
N VAL A 568 33.36 4.27 -15.99
CA VAL A 568 33.41 3.26 -17.07
C VAL A 568 31.99 2.81 -17.45
N THR A 569 31.72 2.75 -18.75
CA THR A 569 30.55 2.04 -19.29
C THR A 569 31.01 0.67 -19.78
N ARG A 570 30.56 -0.43 -19.19
CA ARG A 570 31.00 -1.80 -19.57
C ARG A 570 29.86 -2.65 -20.10
N PHE A 571 30.09 -3.27 -21.26
CA PHE A 571 29.17 -4.23 -21.88
C PHE A 571 29.80 -5.62 -21.88
N THR A 572 29.14 -6.60 -21.25
CA THR A 572 29.65 -7.99 -21.13
C THR A 572 28.91 -9.01 -21.99
N GLY A 573 27.96 -8.59 -22.81
CA GLY A 573 27.33 -9.45 -23.80
C GLY A 573 26.76 -8.66 -24.97
N ASP A 574 26.29 -9.39 -25.99
CA ASP A 574 26.01 -8.84 -27.31
C ASP A 574 24.95 -7.74 -27.28
N VAL A 575 25.12 -6.76 -28.17
CA VAL A 575 24.21 -5.62 -28.30
C VAL A 575 23.62 -5.60 -29.71
N THR A 576 22.29 -5.56 -29.80
CA THR A 576 21.55 -5.44 -31.06
C THR A 576 20.53 -4.31 -30.98
N THR A 577 20.62 -3.33 -31.88
CA THR A 577 19.67 -2.21 -31.93
C THR A 577 19.34 -1.87 -33.38
N SER A 578 18.09 -1.48 -33.68
CA SER A 578 17.73 -1.13 -35.07
C SER A 578 18.09 0.31 -35.46
N GLY A 579 18.71 1.08 -34.57
CA GLY A 579 19.03 2.48 -34.80
C GLY A 579 20.34 2.89 -34.12
N SER A 580 20.34 3.99 -33.36
CA SER A 580 21.58 4.59 -32.86
C SER A 580 22.05 3.96 -31.55
N PHE A 581 23.33 3.59 -31.49
CA PHE A 581 24.03 3.24 -30.27
C PHE A 581 25.05 4.32 -29.93
N THR A 582 24.94 4.92 -28.75
CA THR A 582 25.81 6.03 -28.33
C THR A 582 26.34 5.83 -26.92
N THR A 583 27.61 6.15 -26.72
CA THR A 583 28.22 6.22 -25.39
C THR A 583 28.93 7.56 -25.19
N ASP A 584 28.83 8.08 -23.98
CA ASP A 584 29.56 9.27 -23.53
C ASP A 584 30.01 9.06 -22.08
N ALA A 585 31.09 8.31 -21.94
CA ALA A 585 31.75 8.04 -20.66
C ALA A 585 32.93 8.99 -20.43
N ALA A 586 32.94 9.78 -19.35
CA ALA A 586 34.11 10.62 -19.06
C ALA A 586 35.38 9.79 -18.75
N GLY A 587 35.23 8.52 -18.34
CA GLY A 587 36.29 7.52 -18.26
C GLY A 587 36.53 6.83 -19.61
N SER A 588 35.79 5.74 -19.86
CA SER A 588 35.88 4.94 -21.09
C SER A 588 34.67 4.01 -21.27
N THR A 589 34.35 3.67 -22.51
CA THR A 589 33.52 2.52 -22.85
C THR A 589 34.37 1.27 -23.01
N GLN A 590 34.01 0.19 -22.29
CA GLN A 590 34.69 -1.10 -22.34
C GLN A 590 33.78 -2.17 -22.94
N PHE A 591 34.26 -2.86 -23.97
CA PHE A 591 33.61 -4.02 -24.54
C PHE A 591 34.28 -5.32 -24.10
N ASP A 592 33.57 -6.05 -23.24
CA ASP A 592 33.83 -7.46 -22.95
C ASP A 592 32.92 -8.38 -23.81
N ALA A 593 31.98 -7.79 -24.55
CA ALA A 593 31.05 -8.42 -25.49
C ALA A 593 31.71 -8.85 -26.82
N VAL A 594 31.03 -9.69 -27.60
CA VAL A 594 31.57 -10.29 -28.83
C VAL A 594 31.05 -9.59 -30.10
N SER A 595 29.79 -9.12 -30.10
CA SER A 595 29.21 -8.40 -31.23
C SER A 595 28.36 -7.17 -30.88
N LEU A 596 28.39 -6.21 -31.79
CA LEU A 596 27.53 -5.03 -31.86
C LEU A 596 26.86 -5.01 -33.24
N ASP A 597 25.54 -5.14 -33.28
CA ASP A 597 24.72 -5.12 -34.50
C ASP A 597 23.73 -3.94 -34.40
N VAL A 598 24.03 -2.84 -35.10
CA VAL A 598 23.36 -1.54 -34.86
C VAL A 598 23.04 -0.78 -36.15
N GLY A 599 22.16 0.22 -36.07
CA GLY A 599 21.97 1.14 -37.19
C GLY A 599 23.15 2.11 -37.37
N SER A 600 23.69 2.62 -36.26
CA SER A 600 24.91 3.47 -36.19
C SER A 600 25.56 3.32 -34.82
N ALA A 601 26.87 3.53 -34.73
CA ALA A 601 27.59 3.58 -33.47
C ALA A 601 28.39 4.90 -33.35
N ASP A 602 28.20 5.62 -32.25
CA ASP A 602 28.97 6.84 -31.93
C ASP A 602 29.53 6.73 -30.50
N PHE A 603 30.85 6.70 -30.41
CA PHE A 603 31.59 6.64 -29.15
C PHE A 603 32.22 8.00 -28.89
N ALA A 604 31.56 8.87 -28.12
CA ALA A 604 32.08 10.19 -27.79
C ALA A 604 33.31 10.13 -26.85
N ASP A 605 33.55 8.96 -26.25
CA ASP A 605 34.58 8.68 -25.26
C ASP A 605 35.68 7.72 -25.76
N ASN A 606 36.63 7.41 -24.88
CA ASN A 606 37.66 6.41 -25.16
C ASN A 606 37.07 5.00 -25.13
N VAL A 607 37.41 4.18 -26.12
CA VAL A 607 36.97 2.78 -26.20
C VAL A 607 38.10 1.82 -25.88
N VAL A 608 37.80 0.84 -25.01
CA VAL A 608 38.68 -0.29 -24.67
C VAL A 608 38.03 -1.60 -25.10
N ILE A 609 38.72 -2.35 -25.95
CA ILE A 609 38.31 -3.69 -26.36
C ILE A 609 39.03 -4.68 -25.44
N ALA A 610 38.27 -5.38 -24.59
CA ALA A 610 38.76 -6.42 -23.70
C ALA A 610 38.63 -7.82 -24.34
N THR A 611 37.53 -8.04 -25.07
CA THR A 611 37.28 -9.21 -25.91
C THR A 611 37.16 -8.77 -27.36
N SER A 612 37.70 -9.53 -28.32
CA SER A 612 37.57 -9.22 -29.75
C SER A 612 36.14 -8.83 -30.13
N LEU A 613 36.01 -7.70 -30.80
CA LEU A 613 34.73 -7.04 -31.09
C LEU A 613 34.46 -7.07 -32.59
N THR A 614 33.25 -7.51 -32.97
CA THR A 614 32.70 -7.28 -34.31
C THR A 614 31.62 -6.22 -34.25
N ILE A 615 31.70 -5.22 -35.11
CA ILE A 615 30.66 -4.21 -35.31
C ILE A 615 30.08 -4.39 -36.72
N ASP A 616 28.78 -4.61 -36.79
CA ASP A 616 27.98 -4.55 -38.00
C ASP A 616 27.05 -3.35 -37.87
N ALA A 617 27.20 -2.34 -38.73
CA ALA A 617 26.42 -1.12 -38.66
C ALA A 617 25.79 -0.77 -40.02
N ASP A 618 24.50 -0.46 -40.05
CA ASP A 618 23.82 -0.06 -41.30
C ASP A 618 24.41 1.24 -41.88
N THR A 619 24.94 2.10 -41.02
CA THR A 619 25.52 3.39 -41.38
C THR A 619 26.90 3.59 -40.74
N ASN A 620 27.09 4.64 -39.95
CA ASN A 620 28.43 5.09 -39.55
C ASN A 620 28.86 4.50 -38.22
N VAL A 621 30.18 4.31 -38.09
CA VAL A 621 30.86 3.99 -36.83
C VAL A 621 31.90 5.07 -36.56
N ASP A 622 31.67 5.85 -35.50
CA ASP A 622 32.53 6.97 -35.12
C ASP A 622 33.17 6.73 -33.76
N PHE A 623 34.49 6.68 -33.72
CA PHE A 623 35.30 6.69 -32.50
C PHE A 623 35.81 8.11 -32.22
N GLY A 624 35.07 8.86 -31.41
CA GLY A 624 35.42 10.22 -30.99
C GLY A 624 36.65 10.28 -30.07
N GLY A 625 36.78 9.32 -29.15
CA GLY A 625 37.95 9.14 -28.30
C GLY A 625 38.98 8.15 -28.85
N SER A 626 40.00 7.84 -28.04
CA SER A 626 41.01 6.83 -28.39
C SER A 626 40.44 5.43 -28.35
N LEU A 627 40.84 4.59 -29.30
CA LEU A 627 40.50 3.16 -29.35
C LEU A 627 41.72 2.33 -28.96
N THR A 628 41.57 1.44 -27.98
CA THR A 628 42.66 0.59 -27.49
C THR A 628 42.25 -0.86 -27.28
N GLY A 629 43.13 -1.80 -27.62
CA GLY A 629 43.03 -3.17 -27.10
C GLY A 629 43.64 -3.26 -25.71
N GLN A 630 43.01 -4.02 -24.82
CA GLN A 630 43.41 -4.11 -23.41
C GLN A 630 44.82 -4.72 -23.23
N ASP A 631 45.11 -5.81 -23.93
CA ASP A 631 46.30 -6.63 -23.69
C ASP A 631 47.12 -6.91 -24.97
N GLY A 632 46.80 -6.27 -26.10
CA GLY A 632 47.52 -6.48 -27.36
C GLY A 632 47.09 -7.71 -28.16
N THR A 633 46.07 -8.45 -27.71
CA THR A 633 45.60 -9.69 -28.34
C THR A 633 44.25 -9.53 -29.02
N GLN A 634 43.51 -8.48 -28.67
CA GLN A 634 42.16 -8.22 -29.14
C GLN A 634 42.15 -7.74 -30.59
N SER A 635 41.07 -8.08 -31.30
CA SER A 635 40.84 -7.66 -32.68
C SER A 635 39.58 -6.79 -32.78
N LEU A 636 39.59 -5.84 -33.72
CA LEU A 636 38.39 -5.13 -34.17
C LEU A 636 38.03 -5.60 -35.59
N ASN A 637 36.77 -5.94 -35.81
CA ASN A 637 36.22 -6.21 -37.14
C ASN A 637 35.01 -5.30 -37.40
N LEU A 638 35.15 -4.34 -38.30
CA LEU A 638 34.02 -3.58 -38.86
C LEU A 638 33.52 -4.34 -40.09
N ALA A 639 32.48 -5.17 -39.90
CA ALA A 639 32.07 -6.18 -40.87
C ALA A 639 31.31 -5.60 -42.08
N SER A 640 30.50 -4.57 -41.83
CA SER A 640 29.80 -3.78 -42.84
C SER A 640 29.47 -2.44 -42.20
N VAL A 641 29.99 -1.36 -42.78
CA VAL A 641 29.69 0.01 -42.36
C VAL A 641 29.57 0.93 -43.59
N ALA A 642 28.87 2.04 -43.46
CA ALA A 642 28.94 3.15 -44.41
C ALA A 642 30.29 3.86 -44.24
N ASP A 643 30.45 4.68 -43.21
CA ASP A 643 31.72 5.35 -42.91
C ASP A 643 32.31 4.84 -41.58
N ALA A 644 33.64 4.81 -41.50
CA ALA A 644 34.38 4.54 -40.26
C ALA A 644 35.32 5.70 -39.95
N THR A 645 35.08 6.41 -38.84
CA THR A 645 35.90 7.55 -38.43
C THR A 645 36.60 7.24 -37.11
N PHE A 646 37.93 7.42 -37.08
CA PHE A 646 38.75 7.32 -35.88
C PHE A 646 39.35 8.69 -35.59
N THR A 647 38.72 9.44 -34.69
CA THR A 647 39.16 10.78 -34.31
C THR A 647 40.31 10.71 -33.30
N GLY A 648 40.23 9.79 -32.34
CA GLY A 648 41.31 9.51 -31.40
C GLY A 648 42.35 8.54 -31.93
N ALA A 649 43.47 8.41 -31.22
CA ALA A 649 44.52 7.45 -31.57
C ALA A 649 44.04 6.00 -31.43
N VAL A 650 44.53 5.13 -32.32
CA VAL A 650 44.23 3.69 -32.32
C VAL A 650 45.48 2.93 -31.91
N SER A 651 45.39 2.05 -30.90
CA SER A 651 46.55 1.25 -30.48
C SER A 651 46.22 -0.09 -29.82
N GLY A 652 47.22 -0.96 -29.67
CA GLY A 652 47.10 -2.15 -28.81
C GLY A 652 46.16 -3.25 -29.34
N LEU A 653 45.81 -3.22 -30.63
CA LEU A 653 45.04 -4.28 -31.29
C LEU A 653 45.96 -5.23 -32.07
N SER A 654 45.65 -6.53 -32.02
CA SER A 654 46.35 -7.56 -32.80
C SER A 654 45.90 -7.56 -34.25
N SER A 655 44.63 -7.24 -34.52
CA SER A 655 44.16 -7.02 -35.88
C SER A 655 43.03 -6.00 -35.94
N ILE A 656 43.00 -5.25 -37.04
CA ILE A 656 41.91 -4.35 -37.40
C ILE A 656 41.48 -4.74 -38.82
N THR A 657 40.23 -5.14 -39.00
CA THR A 657 39.65 -5.43 -40.31
C THR A 657 38.48 -4.48 -40.56
N ILE A 658 38.46 -3.82 -41.71
CA ILE A 658 37.43 -2.85 -42.05
C ILE A 658 36.86 -3.15 -43.44
N THR A 659 35.54 -3.34 -43.48
CA THR A 659 34.75 -3.39 -44.72
C THR A 659 33.76 -2.23 -44.71
N SER A 660 34.09 -1.19 -45.46
CA SER A 660 33.30 0.03 -45.60
C SER A 660 32.79 0.19 -47.03
N THR A 661 31.59 0.74 -47.17
CA THR A 661 31.04 1.18 -48.46
C THR A 661 31.26 2.67 -48.74
N GLY A 662 31.73 3.40 -47.73
CA GLY A 662 32.03 4.82 -47.69
C GLY A 662 33.48 5.08 -47.30
N ASP A 663 33.74 6.09 -46.49
CA ASP A 663 35.10 6.52 -46.16
C ASP A 663 35.64 5.85 -44.89
N VAL A 664 36.95 5.64 -44.85
CA VAL A 664 37.70 5.22 -43.67
C VAL A 664 38.72 6.31 -43.35
N ASP A 665 38.53 7.00 -42.24
CA ASP A 665 39.37 8.15 -41.85
C ASP A 665 40.02 7.96 -40.48
N PHE A 666 41.34 7.92 -40.46
CA PHE A 666 42.15 7.93 -39.24
C PHE A 666 42.74 9.32 -39.05
N GLN A 667 42.15 10.12 -38.16
CA GLN A 667 42.56 11.51 -37.94
C GLN A 667 43.75 11.65 -36.98
N ASN A 668 44.21 10.56 -36.38
CA ASN A 668 45.28 10.53 -35.38
C ASN A 668 46.19 9.30 -35.59
N THR A 669 47.24 9.20 -34.78
CA THR A 669 48.23 8.12 -34.87
C THR A 669 47.58 6.74 -34.74
N VAL A 670 47.95 5.84 -35.65
CA VAL A 670 47.54 4.43 -35.67
C VAL A 670 48.76 3.56 -35.40
N THR A 671 48.75 2.85 -34.27
CA THR A 671 49.86 1.99 -33.84
C THR A 671 49.40 0.54 -33.70
N GLY A 672 49.97 -0.35 -34.49
CA GLY A 672 49.72 -1.77 -34.36
C GLY A 672 50.50 -2.42 -33.22
N THR A 673 50.47 -3.74 -33.20
CA THR A 673 51.47 -4.55 -32.48
C THR A 673 52.48 -5.09 -33.49
N ALA A 674 53.69 -5.44 -33.04
CA ALA A 674 54.73 -5.95 -33.96
C ALA A 674 54.34 -7.21 -34.75
N ALA A 675 53.30 -7.95 -34.32
CA ALA A 675 52.74 -9.08 -35.05
C ALA A 675 51.34 -8.79 -35.62
N GLY A 676 50.90 -7.54 -35.52
CA GLY A 676 49.53 -7.14 -35.81
C GLY A 676 49.29 -6.79 -37.27
N GLN A 677 48.02 -6.82 -37.65
CA GLN A 677 47.56 -6.57 -39.01
C GLN A 677 46.54 -5.44 -39.07
N LEU A 678 46.64 -4.58 -40.08
CA LEU A 678 45.57 -3.69 -40.52
C LEU A 678 45.13 -4.13 -41.92
N ASP A 679 43.86 -4.47 -42.07
CA ASP A 679 43.25 -4.92 -43.32
C ASP A 679 42.04 -4.05 -43.66
N ILE A 680 42.13 -3.29 -44.76
CA ILE A 680 41.02 -2.55 -45.33
C ILE A 680 40.57 -3.29 -46.59
N VAL A 681 39.51 -4.08 -46.43
CA VAL A 681 38.97 -4.96 -47.47
C VAL A 681 38.28 -4.13 -48.56
N SER A 682 37.52 -3.12 -48.15
CA SER A 682 36.91 -2.14 -49.06
C SER A 682 36.67 -0.79 -48.39
N ALA A 683 36.80 0.29 -49.17
CA ALA A 683 36.36 1.64 -48.85
C ALA A 683 36.17 2.45 -50.15
N GLN A 684 35.51 3.61 -50.10
CA GLN A 684 35.63 4.64 -51.12
C GLN A 684 36.96 5.36 -50.97
N ASN A 685 37.19 6.04 -49.84
CA ASN A 685 38.45 6.71 -49.57
C ASN A 685 39.05 6.21 -48.26
N VAL A 686 40.37 6.08 -48.23
CA VAL A 686 41.12 5.78 -47.00
C VAL A 686 42.07 6.93 -46.73
N THR A 687 41.99 7.53 -45.53
CA THR A 687 42.89 8.61 -45.12
C THR A 687 43.58 8.27 -43.81
N PHE A 688 44.90 8.43 -43.80
CA PHE A 688 45.71 8.49 -42.57
C PHE A 688 46.21 9.93 -42.42
N ALA A 689 45.57 10.71 -41.55
CA ALA A 689 45.91 12.11 -41.35
C ALA A 689 47.23 12.28 -40.56
N ASP A 690 47.61 11.28 -39.77
CA ASP A 690 48.79 11.25 -38.92
C ASP A 690 49.55 9.92 -39.10
N THR A 691 50.45 9.60 -38.17
CA THR A 691 51.44 8.53 -38.27
C THR A 691 50.80 7.14 -38.28
N LEU A 692 51.24 6.29 -39.20
CA LEU A 692 50.92 4.85 -39.23
C LEU A 692 52.17 4.03 -38.88
N THR A 693 52.10 3.18 -37.85
CA THR A 693 53.29 2.46 -37.40
C THR A 693 53.06 1.10 -36.74
N THR A 694 54.11 0.28 -36.73
CA THR A 694 54.24 -0.95 -35.92
C THR A 694 53.23 -2.03 -36.30
N PHE A 695 53.15 -2.37 -37.59
CA PHE A 695 52.35 -3.51 -38.08
C PHE A 695 53.24 -4.51 -38.83
N ALA A 696 52.94 -5.79 -38.70
CA ALA A 696 53.52 -6.81 -39.56
C ALA A 696 52.94 -6.74 -40.98
N LEU A 697 51.67 -6.34 -41.11
CA LEU A 697 51.02 -6.18 -42.40
C LEU A 697 50.01 -5.04 -42.34
N VAL A 698 50.13 -4.13 -43.29
CA VAL A 698 49.07 -3.21 -43.68
C VAL A 698 48.65 -3.60 -45.09
N ASP A 699 47.41 -4.03 -45.24
CA ASP A 699 46.83 -4.44 -46.52
C ASP A 699 45.60 -3.60 -46.82
N ILE A 700 45.55 -3.06 -48.03
CA ILE A 700 44.45 -2.21 -48.51
C ILE A 700 44.09 -2.75 -49.87
N THR A 701 42.98 -3.49 -49.95
CA THR A 701 42.63 -4.33 -51.11
C THR A 701 41.76 -3.63 -52.15
N ASN A 702 40.89 -2.71 -51.71
CA ASN A 702 39.97 -2.03 -52.62
C ASN A 702 39.61 -0.64 -52.09
N SER A 703 40.07 0.40 -52.78
CA SER A 703 39.67 1.79 -52.50
C SER A 703 39.60 2.59 -53.79
N THR A 704 38.84 3.68 -53.81
CA THR A 704 38.92 4.64 -54.92
C THR A 704 40.10 5.59 -54.74
N SER A 705 40.43 5.95 -53.50
CA SER A 705 41.66 6.66 -53.16
C SER A 705 42.22 6.25 -51.81
N LEU A 706 43.54 6.37 -51.68
CA LEU A 706 44.27 6.20 -50.42
C LEU A 706 45.19 7.41 -50.23
N ARG A 707 45.17 8.05 -49.06
CA ARG A 707 46.00 9.21 -48.74
C ARG A 707 46.76 9.00 -47.44
N PHE A 708 48.09 9.14 -47.50
CA PHE A 708 48.94 9.27 -46.31
C PHE A 708 49.35 10.74 -46.13
N SER A 709 48.86 11.38 -45.07
CA SER A 709 49.27 12.74 -44.68
C SER A 709 50.24 12.77 -43.49
N GLY A 710 50.37 11.65 -42.75
CA GLY A 710 51.40 11.46 -41.73
C GLY A 710 52.48 10.46 -42.15
N ASP A 711 53.55 10.36 -41.37
CA ASP A 711 54.68 9.46 -41.64
C ASP A 711 54.24 7.99 -41.53
N VAL A 712 54.79 7.14 -42.40
CA VAL A 712 54.60 5.69 -42.33
C VAL A 712 55.91 5.05 -41.89
N SER A 713 55.92 4.27 -40.82
CA SER A 713 57.18 3.70 -40.31
C SER A 713 57.01 2.39 -39.54
N GLY A 714 58.02 1.51 -39.59
CA GLY A 714 58.04 0.29 -38.79
C GLY A 714 56.93 -0.67 -39.20
N LEU A 715 56.66 -0.76 -40.52
CA LEU A 715 55.80 -1.78 -41.10
C LEU A 715 56.67 -2.84 -41.77
N ASP A 716 56.38 -4.12 -41.57
CA ASP A 716 57.10 -5.18 -42.28
C ASP A 716 56.62 -5.23 -43.75
N VAL A 717 55.30 -5.13 -43.98
CA VAL A 717 54.71 -5.12 -45.32
C VAL A 717 53.63 -4.04 -45.41
N LEU A 718 53.73 -3.21 -46.44
CA LEU A 718 52.64 -2.35 -46.90
C LEU A 718 52.22 -2.79 -48.30
N SER A 719 51.01 -3.34 -48.39
CA SER A 719 50.36 -3.84 -49.60
C SER A 719 49.21 -2.93 -49.96
N VAL A 720 49.24 -2.38 -51.18
CA VAL A 720 48.11 -1.63 -51.73
C VAL A 720 47.70 -2.26 -53.06
N GLU A 721 46.63 -3.04 -52.99
CA GLU A 721 45.96 -3.64 -54.13
C GLU A 721 44.69 -2.84 -54.41
N GLY A 722 44.36 -2.60 -55.69
CA GLY A 722 43.02 -2.11 -56.05
C GLY A 722 42.61 -0.70 -55.57
N ALA A 723 43.50 0.10 -54.97
CA ALA A 723 43.28 1.55 -54.82
C ALA A 723 43.22 2.26 -56.20
N GLY A 724 42.31 3.20 -56.41
CA GLY A 724 42.28 3.98 -57.66
C GLY A 724 43.54 4.86 -57.79
N THR A 725 43.74 5.76 -56.82
CA THR A 725 44.93 6.63 -56.75
C THR A 725 45.48 6.69 -55.33
N LEU A 726 46.80 6.56 -55.20
CA LEU A 726 47.54 6.69 -53.95
C LEU A 726 48.18 8.07 -53.85
N PHE A 727 47.88 8.80 -52.79
CA PHE A 727 48.40 10.13 -52.51
C PHE A 727 49.41 10.09 -51.35
N PHE A 728 50.62 10.58 -51.62
CA PHE A 728 51.61 10.83 -50.57
C PHE A 728 51.69 12.33 -50.29
N ASN A 729 51.04 12.71 -49.19
CA ASN A 729 51.18 14.01 -48.54
C ASN A 729 52.04 13.87 -47.27
N THR A 730 53.08 13.05 -47.35
CA THR A 730 53.94 12.67 -46.22
C THR A 730 55.41 12.74 -46.61
N ALA A 731 56.27 13.00 -45.62
CA ALA A 731 57.68 13.23 -45.87
C ALA A 731 58.45 11.91 -45.86
N ASN A 732 58.02 10.95 -45.03
CA ASN A 732 58.75 9.72 -44.80
C ASN A 732 57.84 8.49 -44.87
N VAL A 733 58.30 7.51 -45.64
CA VAL A 733 57.76 6.14 -45.64
C VAL A 733 58.91 5.18 -45.44
N THR A 734 58.85 4.39 -44.36
CA THR A 734 59.86 3.39 -44.02
C THR A 734 59.20 2.04 -43.77
N VAL A 735 59.41 1.09 -44.69
CA VAL A 735 58.81 -0.25 -44.64
C VAL A 735 59.83 -1.32 -45.04
N ASP A 736 59.68 -2.57 -44.62
CA ASP A 736 60.61 -3.63 -45.03
C ASP A 736 60.30 -4.12 -46.46
N ALA A 737 59.02 -4.26 -46.80
CA ALA A 737 58.52 -4.61 -48.13
C ALA A 737 57.37 -3.70 -48.57
N PHE A 738 57.32 -3.41 -49.88
CA PHE A 738 56.39 -2.45 -50.45
C PHE A 738 55.87 -2.91 -51.81
N ASP A 739 54.55 -3.16 -51.91
CA ASP A 739 53.89 -3.59 -53.15
C ASP A 739 52.82 -2.58 -53.55
N LEU A 740 53.01 -1.93 -54.71
CA LEU A 740 52.10 -0.91 -55.24
C LEU A 740 51.62 -1.26 -56.63
N THR A 741 50.30 -1.43 -56.73
CA THR A 741 49.62 -1.67 -58.01
C THR A 741 49.05 -0.41 -58.64
N ASN A 742 48.99 0.70 -57.89
CA ASN A 742 48.15 1.86 -58.16
C ASN A 742 48.94 3.03 -58.74
N ASP A 743 48.24 3.96 -59.39
CA ASP A 743 48.82 5.26 -59.75
C ASP A 743 49.10 6.07 -58.48
N VAL A 744 50.26 6.71 -58.43
CA VAL A 744 50.78 7.46 -57.29
C VAL A 744 50.87 8.94 -57.62
N VAL A 745 50.38 9.78 -56.72
CA VAL A 745 50.52 11.24 -56.77
C VAL A 745 51.30 11.70 -55.55
N LEU A 746 52.40 12.41 -55.79
CA LEU A 746 53.17 13.08 -54.74
C LEU A 746 52.64 14.50 -54.55
N GLU A 747 52.11 14.80 -53.36
CA GLU A 747 51.65 16.14 -52.98
C GLU A 747 52.69 16.90 -52.15
N GLN A 748 53.75 16.20 -51.75
CA GLN A 748 54.98 16.77 -51.21
C GLN A 748 56.17 15.87 -51.54
N SER A 749 57.38 16.37 -51.31
CA SER A 749 58.59 15.56 -51.47
C SER A 749 58.60 14.37 -50.51
N LEU A 750 58.91 13.18 -51.04
CA LEU A 750 58.84 11.91 -50.32
C LEU A 750 60.23 11.28 -50.22
N GLN A 751 60.61 10.87 -49.01
CA GLN A 751 61.67 9.91 -48.78
C GLN A 751 61.08 8.53 -48.48
N LEU A 752 61.29 7.61 -49.41
CA LEU A 752 60.91 6.20 -49.32
C LEU A 752 62.13 5.35 -48.98
N SER A 753 62.11 4.69 -47.83
CA SER A 753 63.13 3.75 -47.37
C SER A 753 62.53 2.35 -47.36
N VAL A 754 63.01 1.47 -48.24
CA VAL A 754 62.50 0.10 -48.34
C VAL A 754 63.67 -0.87 -48.29
N MET A 755 63.63 -1.87 -47.41
CA MET A 755 64.75 -2.82 -47.25
C MET A 755 64.68 -4.02 -48.23
N GLY A 756 63.61 -4.13 -49.01
CA GLY A 756 63.41 -5.15 -50.04
C GLY A 756 63.27 -4.60 -51.46
N ASP A 757 62.69 -5.40 -52.34
CA ASP A 757 62.39 -4.98 -53.72
C ASP A 757 61.24 -3.96 -53.75
N VAL A 758 61.36 -2.96 -54.61
CA VAL A 758 60.33 -1.94 -54.86
C VAL A 758 59.91 -2.02 -56.31
N ASN A 759 58.60 -2.19 -56.53
CA ASN A 759 58.02 -2.21 -57.86
C ASN A 759 56.82 -1.28 -57.94
N PHE A 760 56.93 -0.23 -58.75
CA PHE A 760 55.82 0.64 -59.07
C PHE A 760 55.15 0.15 -60.36
N LEU A 761 54.00 -0.49 -60.23
CA LEU A 761 53.23 -0.95 -61.39
C LEU A 761 52.39 0.15 -62.03
N GLY A 762 51.86 1.06 -61.21
CA GLY A 762 51.18 2.28 -61.68
C GLY A 762 52.15 3.42 -61.99
N SER A 763 51.63 4.47 -62.60
CA SER A 763 52.38 5.69 -62.90
C SER A 763 52.65 6.51 -61.63
N ILE A 764 53.72 7.30 -61.63
CA ILE A 764 54.03 8.26 -60.56
C ILE A 764 54.04 9.65 -61.17
N ASP A 765 53.23 10.54 -60.60
CA ASP A 765 53.18 11.95 -60.96
C ASP A 765 53.35 12.84 -59.72
N SER A 766 53.79 14.07 -59.93
CA SER A 766 53.61 15.11 -58.91
C SER A 766 52.19 15.68 -58.99
N ASP A 767 51.76 16.35 -57.93
CA ASP A 767 50.57 17.20 -58.01
C ASP A 767 50.73 18.28 -59.11
N ALA A 768 49.65 18.50 -59.86
CA ALA A 768 49.63 19.26 -61.11
C ALA A 768 49.88 20.77 -60.92
N ASP A 769 49.82 21.25 -59.68
CA ASP A 769 49.91 22.67 -59.36
C ASP A 769 51.35 23.18 -59.17
N MET A 770 52.37 22.31 -58.98
CA MET A 770 53.68 22.78 -58.51
C MET A 770 54.95 22.21 -59.18
N ASN A 771 54.96 21.01 -59.80
CA ASN A 771 56.18 20.35 -60.34
C ASN A 771 57.41 20.50 -59.41
N GLN A 772 57.24 20.40 -58.08
CA GLN A 772 58.26 20.75 -57.07
C GLN A 772 58.63 19.56 -56.17
N GLU A 773 58.06 18.39 -56.43
CA GLU A 773 58.17 17.24 -55.55
C GLU A 773 59.37 16.38 -55.97
N THR A 774 60.23 16.10 -55.00
CA THR A 774 61.34 15.17 -55.16
C THR A 774 60.95 13.81 -54.57
N LEU A 775 61.10 12.75 -55.37
CA LEU A 775 61.06 11.37 -54.89
C LEU A 775 62.48 10.91 -54.56
N THR A 776 62.74 10.60 -53.28
CA THR A 776 63.99 9.99 -52.83
C THR A 776 63.73 8.56 -52.40
N ILE A 777 64.41 7.60 -53.02
CA ILE A 777 64.34 6.17 -52.65
C ILE A 777 65.70 5.73 -52.14
N VAL A 778 65.73 5.15 -50.94
CA VAL A 778 66.94 4.62 -50.31
C VAL A 778 66.76 3.17 -49.89
N ASP A 779 67.89 2.46 -49.82
CA ASP A 779 68.03 1.09 -49.29
C ASP A 779 67.28 -0.05 -50.03
N ALA A 780 66.62 0.25 -51.16
CA ALA A 780 65.90 -0.75 -51.96
C ALA A 780 66.85 -1.83 -52.52
N ASP A 781 66.43 -3.09 -52.55
CA ASP A 781 67.23 -4.16 -53.15
C ASP A 781 67.23 -4.07 -54.68
N ASN A 782 66.06 -4.17 -55.30
CA ASN A 782 65.81 -3.83 -56.69
C ASN A 782 64.74 -2.75 -56.78
N LEU A 783 64.86 -1.86 -57.75
CA LEU A 783 63.87 -0.81 -58.00
C LEU A 783 63.39 -0.86 -59.44
N THR A 784 62.08 -1.04 -59.64
CA THR A 784 61.46 -1.08 -60.96
C THR A 784 60.31 -0.09 -61.07
N PHE A 785 60.29 0.72 -62.12
CA PHE A 785 59.20 1.64 -62.44
C PHE A 785 58.48 1.19 -63.72
N THR A 786 57.56 0.25 -63.56
CA THR A 786 56.81 -0.33 -64.69
C THR A 786 55.79 0.66 -65.25
N GLY A 787 55.20 1.51 -64.40
CA GLY A 787 54.45 2.69 -64.84
C GLY A 787 55.35 3.87 -65.20
N GLY A 788 54.80 4.85 -65.93
CA GLY A 788 55.54 6.05 -66.31
C GLY A 788 55.83 6.97 -65.12
N LEU A 789 56.90 7.76 -65.21
CA LEU A 789 57.15 8.86 -64.28
C LEU A 789 56.99 10.20 -64.98
N SER A 790 56.30 11.14 -64.33
CA SER A 790 56.12 12.49 -64.85
C SER A 790 56.24 13.60 -63.80
N ASN A 791 56.56 14.81 -64.28
CA ASN A 791 56.45 16.10 -63.59
C ASN A 791 57.19 16.29 -62.24
N LEU A 792 58.14 15.42 -61.89
CA LEU A 792 58.93 15.57 -60.65
C LEU A 792 60.06 16.62 -60.77
N ASP A 793 60.32 17.37 -59.69
CA ASP A 793 61.54 18.21 -59.57
C ASP A 793 62.79 17.32 -59.49
N GLY A 794 62.67 16.18 -58.81
CA GLY A 794 63.78 15.27 -58.62
C GLY A 794 63.39 13.81 -58.46
N LEU A 795 64.20 12.93 -59.03
CA LEU A 795 64.29 11.53 -58.64
C LEU A 795 65.70 11.23 -58.14
N ASN A 796 65.82 10.86 -56.87
CA ASN A 796 67.05 10.38 -56.26
C ASN A 796 66.87 8.95 -55.77
N ALA A 797 67.35 7.96 -56.53
CA ALA A 797 67.17 6.56 -56.19
C ALA A 797 68.50 5.84 -55.96
N THR A 798 68.61 5.14 -54.83
CA THR A 798 69.69 4.21 -54.53
C THR A 798 69.13 2.80 -54.37
N ALA A 799 69.70 1.84 -55.09
CA ALA A 799 69.37 0.42 -54.95
C ALA A 799 70.64 -0.45 -54.81
N THR A 800 70.54 -1.52 -54.03
CA THR A 800 71.66 -2.45 -53.77
C THR A 800 72.04 -3.24 -55.03
N ASN A 801 71.05 -3.58 -55.86
CA ASN A 801 71.21 -4.35 -57.10
C ASN A 801 70.87 -3.49 -58.33
N ASP A 802 69.67 -3.63 -58.88
CA ASP A 802 69.28 -3.04 -60.17
C ASP A 802 68.25 -1.92 -60.04
N ILE A 803 68.35 -0.90 -60.90
CA ILE A 803 67.30 0.10 -61.14
C ILE A 803 66.83 -0.02 -62.60
N THR A 804 65.53 -0.22 -62.81
CA THR A 804 64.96 -0.50 -64.13
C THR A 804 63.76 0.40 -64.43
N PHE A 805 63.76 0.99 -65.63
CA PHE A 805 62.66 1.79 -66.17
C PHE A 805 62.13 1.17 -67.47
N PRO A 806 61.12 0.29 -67.37
CA PRO A 806 60.42 -0.24 -68.53
C PRO A 806 59.59 0.78 -69.32
N ALA A 807 59.06 1.81 -68.66
CA ALA A 807 58.19 2.83 -69.26
C ALA A 807 58.88 4.18 -69.48
N GLU A 808 58.21 5.07 -70.22
CA GLU A 808 58.64 6.44 -70.48
C GLU A 808 58.79 7.27 -69.19
N ILE A 809 59.86 8.08 -69.16
CA ILE A 809 60.13 9.08 -68.13
C ILE A 809 60.00 10.45 -68.79
N THR A 810 59.19 11.35 -68.25
CA THR A 810 59.02 12.71 -68.81
C THR A 810 59.03 13.77 -67.73
N GLY A 811 59.41 15.01 -68.06
CA GLY A 811 59.21 16.15 -67.15
C GLY A 811 59.96 16.07 -65.81
N ILE A 812 61.09 15.36 -65.74
CA ILE A 812 61.95 15.28 -64.54
C ILE A 812 63.08 16.31 -64.63
N GLU A 813 63.21 17.23 -63.65
CA GLU A 813 64.28 18.25 -63.69
C GLU A 813 65.66 17.70 -63.28
N SER A 814 65.70 16.84 -62.25
CA SER A 814 66.93 16.26 -61.71
C SER A 814 66.82 14.74 -61.56
N LEU A 815 67.77 13.99 -62.14
CA LEU A 815 67.83 12.54 -62.04
C LEU A 815 69.17 12.08 -61.46
N THR A 816 69.15 11.51 -60.26
CA THR A 816 70.31 10.90 -59.58
C THR A 816 70.02 9.44 -59.28
N LEU A 817 70.79 8.54 -59.87
CA LEU A 817 70.59 7.09 -59.76
C LEU A 817 71.89 6.41 -59.33
N ASN A 818 71.81 5.54 -58.34
CA ASN A 818 72.93 4.75 -57.85
C ASN A 818 72.50 3.29 -57.66
N ALA A 819 72.93 2.42 -58.57
CA ALA A 819 72.66 0.98 -58.51
C ALA A 819 73.96 0.21 -58.28
N GLY A 820 73.95 -0.82 -57.44
CA GLY A 820 75.12 -1.66 -57.22
C GLY A 820 75.50 -2.55 -58.42
N ASN A 821 74.53 -2.86 -59.29
CA ASN A 821 74.74 -3.70 -60.47
C ASN A 821 74.44 -2.97 -61.79
N ALA A 822 73.16 -2.71 -62.12
CA ALA A 822 72.79 -2.08 -63.39
C ALA A 822 71.71 -1.00 -63.26
N ILE A 823 71.78 -0.02 -64.17
CA ILE A 823 70.69 0.93 -64.44
C ILE A 823 70.24 0.70 -65.87
N SER A 824 68.95 0.42 -66.10
CA SER A 824 68.42 0.10 -67.42
C SER A 824 67.18 0.92 -67.79
N PHE A 825 67.13 1.35 -69.05
CA PHE A 825 66.02 2.11 -69.64
C PHE A 825 65.57 1.37 -70.89
N THR A 826 64.27 1.07 -70.98
CA THR A 826 63.69 0.33 -72.12
C THR A 826 63.03 1.27 -73.13
N GLU A 827 62.52 2.42 -72.65
CA GLU A 827 61.90 3.47 -73.46
C GLU A 827 62.72 4.79 -73.41
N SER A 828 62.19 5.86 -74.00
CA SER A 828 62.83 7.18 -74.00
C SER A 828 62.82 7.84 -72.62
N ILE A 829 63.88 8.62 -72.37
CA ILE A 829 64.02 9.60 -71.28
C ILE A 829 63.96 10.99 -71.89
#